data_AF-A0A4Z0LD83-F1
#
_entry.id   AF-A0A4Z0LD83-F1
#
_cell.length_a   1.000
_cell.length_b   1.000
_cell.length_c   1.000
_cell.angle_alpha   90.00
_cell.angle_beta   90.00
_cell.angle_gamma   90.00
#
_symmetry.space_group_name_H-M   'P 1'
#
loop_
_entity.id
_entity.type
_entity.pdbx_description
1 polymer ?
#
loop_
_entity_poly.entity_id
_entity_poly.type
_entity_poly.pdbx_seq_one_letter_code
_entity_poly.pdbx_strand_id
1 'polypeptide(L)'
;MKKIYFLVLALGLFNGVTAQTINNFDFRTLNRLLLSGTNSEIAKDINGNNMKIDANNNNQIEVSEALNVYELNLSPAIVPGFTGGDYIYSLTGLENFHNIRKLDCSMSAVSLGWNTLNSFTNLQELTSVNNSSSFPIDIHGLPHLKKLNWYHNRYYMQTVNNWAPSIILSNLPELEILDCHSNGISSLSISGAPGIKSIICDENLLTSLNLSDLPVLEVLDCNYNRLNTLVLTNVPMLKDLNCNQNTIAALNVSDLIHLETLYCGWNELTSLQTANLPALKSINCYQNHLTSLDISSSPLLEDLSCDKNNLTSLNVDNTNMLKNLSCSQNQIVSLNIQDKPYFTDLNCRNNNLVTLTTTNLPNIKNIDCTINQITSLSLVDFTHLEYFVCNNNQVKDLTIKNCTGSLGFYSNPLENVVIKDVNIWPDFSPYPLLKTLVVDNLTTQGLSLTQNTKLVSLEVSNMAALTSLNIPTASDLETVKIQNLPLISYLNCGNSGKINSLTVANMPILKTIYCRNNKLTVMNLSDIPDLTTIDCSKNLLPSLHLNSFPTLKKVSCGTNNLTALEVNNLPLLTELSCGQNQLANLDLSGCTSLQTLDCSSNLLPVLNLEMQEIQYLNCSKNQLAALDLSHLTDAYFINCSYNAITSLDVTGLTNLKTLAFAYNQVSSLDTSDLDTIENLYCSNNQLSVLDLDHLTMLNGLACSENQLTTLNVIHSPLLQYLYCGNSPLLKTVFLKNGINEEEIDLTGNPALEYVCADESQLEQIQNIIAENNYVNCHVNSYCSFAPEGDSYLIQGNIKLDGDANGCDASDAIFSNLKFNISDGVATGSLISNMSGNYSIPVASGTHTITPLVENSAYFSVSPASVTVEFPTETSPFVQNFCITPNGTHEDLEITLLPIAQAVPGFDATYKLIYKNKGTGIQSGSVSMAFNDATLDLVSASPLIANQNGNSLSWDFTNLQPLESREVSVVLNLNSPTETPALNNGDVLNFTASITSAVTDEFPNDNTFELNQTVVNSLDPNDKTCMEGRTISTTKIGEYVHYMIRFENTGTFPAQNIVVKDMIDTAKFDISSLLPIKGSHSFVTKITEGDKVEFIFQNINLPFDDANNDGFVAFKIKTKPTLVNGDTFSNTASIYFDYNFPVVTNTATTTIGALNRQDFEFSNYFNVYPNPVHDVLTISAKETIEINSISIYNTVGQLVLVIPNAKEIKTIDVSGLAAGNYFIKTHTDKGIANTKFVKN
;
A
#
# COMPACT_ATOMS: atom_id res chain seq x y z
N MET A 1 -53.73 -17.53 54.97
CA MET A 1 -53.41 -16.67 56.15
C MET A 1 -52.91 -15.33 55.61
N LYS A 2 -53.35 -14.14 56.04
CA LYS A 2 -54.28 -13.72 57.12
C LYS A 2 -55.08 -12.47 56.67
N LYS A 3 -56.39 -12.39 57.03
CA LYS A 3 -57.15 -11.14 57.37
C LYS A 3 -57.31 -10.08 56.23
N ILE A 4 -58.23 -9.10 56.21
CA ILE A 4 -59.43 -8.65 56.99
C ILE A 4 -60.22 -7.70 56.03
N TYR A 5 -61.48 -7.25 56.18
CA TYR A 5 -62.79 -7.78 56.61
C TYR A 5 -63.82 -6.62 56.49
N PHE A 6 -65.12 -6.86 56.78
CA PHE A 6 -66.21 -5.86 56.90
C PHE A 6 -66.54 -5.01 55.66
N LEU A 7 -67.60 -5.39 54.92
CA LEU A 7 -68.85 -4.59 54.79
C LEU A 7 -69.95 -5.35 54.00
N VAL A 8 -70.36 -6.53 54.47
CA VAL A 8 -71.45 -7.32 53.85
C VAL A 8 -72.57 -7.54 54.87
N LEU A 9 -73.62 -6.71 54.83
CA LEU A 9 -74.99 -6.98 55.35
C LEU A 9 -75.92 -5.74 55.25
N ALA A 10 -76.26 -5.29 54.02
CA ALA A 10 -77.33 -4.30 53.79
C ALA A 10 -77.80 -4.27 52.32
N LEU A 11 -78.58 -5.26 51.88
CA LEU A 11 -79.20 -5.29 50.53
C LEU A 11 -80.61 -5.89 50.58
N GLY A 12 -81.62 -5.15 50.11
CA GLY A 12 -82.99 -5.65 49.93
C GLY A 12 -84.07 -4.59 49.71
N LEU A 13 -84.79 -4.71 48.58
CA LEU A 13 -86.09 -4.10 48.17
C LEU A 13 -86.11 -2.81 47.29
N PHE A 14 -87.05 -2.81 46.30
CA PHE A 14 -87.65 -1.71 45.49
C PHE A 14 -87.22 -1.40 44.01
N ASN A 15 -88.18 -0.82 43.23
CA ASN A 15 -88.25 -0.40 41.79
C ASN A 15 -89.57 0.43 41.59
N GLY A 16 -89.97 1.08 40.46
CA GLY A 16 -89.37 1.39 39.13
C GLY A 16 -90.44 1.68 38.03
N VAL A 17 -90.40 2.84 37.30
CA VAL A 17 -91.28 3.27 36.15
C VAL A 17 -90.47 4.22 35.20
N THR A 18 -90.87 4.45 33.92
CA THR A 18 -90.02 5.09 32.85
C THR A 18 -90.68 6.20 31.98
N ALA A 19 -89.87 6.95 31.20
CA ALA A 19 -90.23 8.14 30.38
C ALA A 19 -89.86 8.04 28.87
N GLN A 20 -90.07 9.10 28.05
CA GLN A 20 -89.85 9.09 26.58
C GLN A 20 -88.65 9.95 26.11
N THR A 21 -87.65 9.26 25.56
CA THR A 21 -86.28 9.74 25.31
C THR A 21 -85.90 9.66 23.82
N ILE A 22 -84.94 10.47 23.36
CA ILE A 22 -84.15 10.28 22.13
C ILE A 22 -83.23 9.05 22.28
N ASN A 23 -83.82 7.86 22.22
CA ASN A 23 -83.13 6.58 22.51
C ASN A 23 -82.18 6.10 21.38
N ASN A 24 -81.62 7.00 20.56
CA ASN A 24 -80.92 6.66 19.31
C ASN A 24 -79.63 7.47 19.00
N PHE A 25 -79.07 8.22 19.97
CA PHE A 25 -77.68 8.69 19.87
C PHE A 25 -76.70 7.50 20.01
N ASP A 26 -75.54 7.57 19.35
CA ASP A 26 -74.39 6.69 19.65
C ASP A 26 -73.88 6.95 21.09
N PHE A 27 -73.35 5.94 21.80
CA PHE A 27 -72.89 6.09 23.19
C PHE A 27 -71.70 7.06 23.36
N ARG A 28 -70.80 7.23 22.37
CA ARG A 28 -69.69 8.19 22.45
C ARG A 28 -70.12 9.60 22.07
N THR A 29 -70.98 9.75 21.06
CA THR A 29 -71.60 11.05 20.74
C THR A 29 -72.52 11.48 21.89
N LEU A 30 -73.36 10.58 22.40
CA LEU A 30 -74.15 10.77 23.61
C LEU A 30 -73.27 11.15 24.80
N ASN A 31 -72.17 10.44 25.09
CA ASN A 31 -71.27 10.85 26.18
C ASN A 31 -70.57 12.19 25.92
N ARG A 32 -70.25 12.57 24.66
CA ARG A 32 -69.80 13.93 24.32
C ARG A 32 -70.87 14.98 24.70
N LEU A 33 -72.14 14.62 24.52
CA LEU A 33 -73.33 15.42 24.84
C LEU A 33 -73.80 15.29 26.32
N LEU A 34 -73.37 14.27 27.08
CA LEU A 34 -73.61 14.12 28.53
C LEU A 34 -72.48 14.74 29.37
N LEU A 35 -71.25 14.75 28.84
CA LEU A 35 -70.12 15.57 29.29
C LEU A 35 -70.27 17.04 28.90
N SER A 36 -71.25 17.37 28.06
CA SER A 36 -71.63 18.76 27.83
C SER A 36 -72.04 19.41 29.15
N GLY A 37 -71.79 20.71 29.26
CA GLY A 37 -72.02 21.46 30.47
C GLY A 37 -71.89 22.95 30.22
N THR A 38 -72.19 23.75 31.23
CA THR A 38 -71.94 25.20 31.24
C THR A 38 -70.46 25.58 31.08
N ASN A 39 -69.56 24.59 31.02
CA ASN A 39 -68.11 24.71 31.08
C ASN A 39 -67.39 24.01 29.89
N SER A 40 -68.05 23.79 28.73
CA SER A 40 -67.48 23.01 27.61
C SER A 40 -67.92 23.49 26.21
N GLU A 41 -66.99 23.61 25.26
CA GLU A 41 -67.18 24.24 23.92
C GLU A 41 -67.95 23.40 22.88
N ILE A 42 -68.60 22.31 23.28
CA ILE A 42 -69.08 21.23 22.40
C ILE A 42 -70.31 21.62 21.55
N ALA A 43 -71.11 22.60 21.96
CA ALA A 43 -72.33 23.01 21.26
C ALA A 43 -72.65 24.49 21.51
N LYS A 44 -73.33 25.14 20.55
CA LYS A 44 -73.70 26.56 20.60
C LYS A 44 -75.16 26.81 20.28
N ASP A 45 -75.87 27.51 21.17
CA ASP A 45 -77.21 28.04 20.88
C ASP A 45 -77.21 29.03 19.69
N ILE A 46 -78.39 29.48 19.26
CA ILE A 46 -78.56 30.48 18.18
C ILE A 46 -77.77 31.80 18.37
N ASN A 47 -77.27 32.07 19.59
CA ASN A 47 -76.49 33.26 19.93
C ASN A 47 -74.98 32.96 20.14
N GLY A 48 -74.61 31.70 20.35
CA GLY A 48 -73.23 31.22 20.51
C GLY A 48 -72.87 30.47 21.81
N ASN A 49 -73.81 30.12 22.70
CA ASN A 49 -73.52 29.70 24.09
C ASN A 49 -73.41 28.18 24.35
N ASN A 50 -72.50 27.80 25.27
CA ASN A 50 -72.26 26.44 25.79
C ASN A 50 -73.31 25.97 26.81
N MET A 51 -73.67 24.67 26.84
CA MET A 51 -74.77 24.13 27.69
C MET A 51 -74.59 22.65 28.13
N LYS A 52 -75.29 22.22 29.21
CA LYS A 52 -75.55 20.80 29.53
C LYS A 52 -76.81 20.33 28.81
N ILE A 53 -76.84 19.10 28.30
CA ILE A 53 -77.98 18.60 27.53
C ILE A 53 -78.89 17.68 28.38
N ASP A 54 -78.45 16.54 28.93
CA ASP A 54 -79.30 15.73 29.85
C ASP A 54 -79.54 16.53 31.14
N ALA A 55 -80.80 16.89 31.41
CA ALA A 55 -81.16 17.60 32.63
C ALA A 55 -81.40 16.68 33.84
N ASN A 56 -82.07 15.54 33.65
CA ASN A 56 -82.71 14.79 34.74
C ASN A 56 -81.91 13.59 35.28
N ASN A 57 -80.81 13.22 34.61
CA ASN A 57 -79.77 12.28 35.05
C ASN A 57 -80.27 10.83 35.27
N ASN A 58 -81.35 10.45 34.59
CA ASN A 58 -81.66 9.06 34.28
C ASN A 58 -80.66 8.45 33.25
N ASN A 59 -79.76 9.29 32.70
CA ASN A 59 -78.74 8.99 31.67
C ASN A 59 -79.33 8.87 30.26
N GLN A 60 -80.23 9.79 29.92
CA GLN A 60 -81.04 9.82 28.70
C GLN A 60 -81.36 11.28 28.30
N ILE A 61 -81.48 11.56 26.99
CA ILE A 61 -81.69 12.90 26.40
C ILE A 61 -83.10 12.99 25.79
N GLU A 62 -83.77 14.13 25.91
CA GLU A 62 -85.18 14.31 25.50
C GLU A 62 -85.33 15.31 24.32
N VAL A 63 -86.30 15.10 23.40
CA VAL A 63 -86.41 15.83 22.11
C VAL A 63 -86.44 17.36 22.29
N SER A 64 -87.06 17.83 23.37
CA SER A 64 -87.14 19.24 23.74
C SER A 64 -85.80 19.91 24.06
N GLU A 65 -84.75 19.15 24.39
CA GLU A 65 -83.42 19.67 24.73
C GLU A 65 -82.61 20.03 23.46
N ALA A 66 -82.95 19.44 22.30
CA ALA A 66 -82.13 19.46 21.07
C ALA A 66 -82.33 20.69 20.16
N LEU A 67 -83.55 21.22 20.01
CA LEU A 67 -83.97 22.08 18.90
C LEU A 67 -83.43 23.54 18.90
N ASN A 68 -82.44 23.87 19.73
CA ASN A 68 -82.03 25.25 20.04
C ASN A 68 -80.63 25.67 19.50
N VAL A 69 -79.99 24.83 18.67
CA VAL A 69 -78.56 24.93 18.28
C VAL A 69 -78.37 25.23 16.78
N TYR A 70 -77.32 26.00 16.43
CA TYR A 70 -77.12 26.58 15.09
C TYR A 70 -75.69 26.50 14.52
N GLU A 71 -74.67 26.41 15.38
CA GLU A 71 -73.27 26.18 14.98
C GLU A 71 -72.71 24.99 15.78
N LEU A 72 -71.76 24.26 15.20
CA LEU A 72 -71.20 23.06 15.81
C LEU A 72 -69.74 22.86 15.40
N ASN A 73 -68.89 22.52 16.37
CA ASN A 73 -67.52 22.05 16.19
C ASN A 73 -67.33 20.81 17.05
N LEU A 74 -66.75 19.75 16.48
CA LEU A 74 -66.65 18.42 17.08
C LEU A 74 -65.21 17.87 17.09
N SER A 75 -64.23 18.69 16.73
CA SER A 75 -62.81 18.27 16.65
C SER A 75 -62.28 17.86 18.03
N PRO A 76 -61.49 16.77 18.16
CA PRO A 76 -61.14 16.17 19.46
C PRO A 76 -60.12 16.96 20.29
N ALA A 77 -59.53 18.05 19.76
CA ALA A 77 -58.43 18.80 20.39
C ALA A 77 -58.79 19.58 21.68
N ILE A 78 -60.02 19.40 22.20
CA ILE A 78 -60.66 20.27 23.21
C ILE A 78 -61.14 19.53 24.47
N VAL A 79 -60.68 18.30 24.74
CA VAL A 79 -61.16 17.44 25.85
C VAL A 79 -60.03 17.05 26.82
N PRO A 80 -60.20 17.10 28.16
CA PRO A 80 -59.10 16.90 29.12
C PRO A 80 -58.72 15.44 29.39
N GLY A 81 -57.49 15.21 29.88
CA GLY A 81 -56.99 13.88 30.29
C GLY A 81 -56.68 12.93 29.12
N PHE A 82 -56.57 13.47 27.91
CA PHE A 82 -56.66 12.76 26.63
C PHE A 82 -55.50 11.78 26.35
N THR A 83 -55.57 10.57 26.90
CA THR A 83 -54.77 9.44 26.43
C THR A 83 -55.39 8.90 25.16
N GLY A 84 -54.69 9.03 24.02
CA GLY A 84 -55.23 8.89 22.66
C GLY A 84 -56.27 7.77 22.46
N GLY A 85 -57.53 8.17 22.25
CA GLY A 85 -58.65 7.24 22.12
C GLY A 85 -60.06 7.86 22.13
N ASP A 86 -60.20 9.18 22.41
CA ASP A 86 -61.50 9.87 22.56
C ASP A 86 -61.91 10.72 21.35
N TYR A 87 -61.97 10.08 20.19
CA TYR A 87 -62.63 10.65 19.00
C TYR A 87 -64.16 10.51 19.13
N ILE A 88 -64.93 11.35 18.43
CA ILE A 88 -66.35 11.05 18.16
C ILE A 88 -66.46 10.07 16.98
N TYR A 89 -67.65 9.48 16.77
CA TYR A 89 -67.86 8.46 15.73
C TYR A 89 -69.18 8.57 14.96
N SER A 90 -70.15 9.39 15.36
CA SER A 90 -71.37 9.65 14.58
C SER A 90 -71.99 11.03 14.82
N LEU A 91 -72.77 11.51 13.86
CA LEU A 91 -73.63 12.70 13.95
C LEU A 91 -75.11 12.38 14.20
N THR A 92 -75.50 11.10 14.34
CA THR A 92 -76.89 10.68 14.55
C THR A 92 -77.50 11.29 15.82
N GLY A 93 -78.76 11.72 15.72
CA GLY A 93 -79.48 12.51 16.70
C GLY A 93 -79.42 14.03 16.41
N LEU A 94 -78.34 14.50 15.77
CA LEU A 94 -78.17 15.90 15.39
C LEU A 94 -79.02 16.31 14.18
N GLU A 95 -79.62 15.37 13.44
CA GLU A 95 -80.58 15.70 12.38
C GLU A 95 -81.77 16.54 12.88
N ASN A 96 -82.08 16.51 14.18
CA ASN A 96 -83.09 17.36 14.83
C ASN A 96 -82.68 18.85 14.95
N PHE A 97 -81.49 19.23 14.49
CA PHE A 97 -80.89 20.56 14.66
C PHE A 97 -80.95 21.36 13.34
N HIS A 98 -82.17 21.63 12.86
CA HIS A 98 -82.48 21.95 11.46
C HIS A 98 -81.90 23.27 10.83
N ASN A 99 -81.03 24.04 11.49
CA ASN A 99 -80.76 25.44 11.11
C ASN A 99 -79.31 25.80 10.72
N ILE A 100 -78.41 24.83 10.58
CA ILE A 100 -76.96 25.05 10.33
C ILE A 100 -76.68 25.58 8.90
N ARG A 101 -75.62 26.40 8.74
CA ARG A 101 -75.20 27.03 7.46
C ARG A 101 -73.71 27.01 7.14
N LYS A 102 -72.84 26.73 8.11
CA LYS A 102 -71.40 26.48 7.92
C LYS A 102 -71.01 25.37 8.88
N LEU A 103 -69.99 24.60 8.52
CA LEU A 103 -69.53 23.47 9.32
C LEU A 103 -68.03 23.24 9.11
N ASP A 104 -67.31 23.12 10.22
CA ASP A 104 -66.00 22.49 10.26
C ASP A 104 -66.11 21.20 11.08
N CYS A 105 -65.39 20.17 10.63
CA CYS A 105 -65.38 18.84 11.18
C CYS A 105 -63.96 18.22 11.17
N SER A 106 -62.93 19.06 11.00
CA SER A 106 -61.55 18.66 10.76
C SER A 106 -60.94 17.83 11.91
N MET A 107 -60.02 16.93 11.56
CA MET A 107 -59.30 16.00 12.46
C MET A 107 -60.22 15.02 13.24
N SER A 108 -61.36 14.63 12.66
CA SER A 108 -62.32 13.71 13.29
C SER A 108 -62.17 12.29 12.71
N ALA A 109 -62.06 11.27 13.57
CA ALA A 109 -61.94 9.86 13.16
C ALA A 109 -63.30 9.22 12.78
N VAL A 110 -64.07 9.92 11.94
CA VAL A 110 -65.51 9.72 11.76
C VAL A 110 -65.81 9.36 10.31
N SER A 111 -66.60 8.31 10.11
CA SER A 111 -67.45 8.20 8.93
C SER A 111 -68.52 9.30 9.02
N LEU A 112 -68.14 10.53 8.65
CA LEU A 112 -68.98 11.71 8.88
C LEU A 112 -70.39 11.46 8.35
N GLY A 113 -71.38 11.88 9.12
CA GLY A 113 -72.78 11.72 8.77
C GLY A 113 -73.12 12.63 7.61
N TRP A 114 -72.68 12.30 6.39
CA TRP A 114 -72.96 13.09 5.19
C TRP A 114 -74.46 13.20 4.95
N ASN A 115 -75.25 12.19 5.35
CA ASN A 115 -76.71 12.26 5.42
C ASN A 115 -77.23 13.39 6.33
N THR A 116 -76.54 13.67 7.44
CA THR A 116 -76.81 14.81 8.33
C THR A 116 -76.32 16.12 7.71
N LEU A 117 -75.15 16.15 7.06
CA LEU A 117 -74.68 17.34 6.33
C LEU A 117 -75.62 17.75 5.20
N ASN A 118 -76.13 16.78 4.42
CA ASN A 118 -77.03 17.02 3.30
C ASN A 118 -78.44 17.46 3.73
N SER A 119 -78.77 17.44 5.03
CA SER A 119 -79.96 18.13 5.56
C SER A 119 -79.77 19.66 5.66
N PHE A 120 -78.53 20.15 5.67
CA PHE A 120 -78.17 21.58 5.70
C PHE A 120 -78.24 22.21 4.30
N THR A 121 -79.41 22.16 3.69
CA THR A 121 -79.73 22.56 2.29
C THR A 121 -79.45 24.02 1.91
N ASN A 122 -78.86 24.81 2.83
CA ASN A 122 -78.47 26.21 2.65
C ASN A 122 -76.93 26.40 2.70
N LEU A 123 -76.14 25.32 2.74
CA LEU A 123 -74.67 25.36 2.74
C LEU A 123 -74.11 25.74 1.35
N GLN A 124 -73.05 26.55 1.32
CA GLN A 124 -72.48 27.15 0.09
C GLN A 124 -70.95 26.98 -0.02
N GLU A 125 -70.29 26.71 1.11
CA GLU A 125 -68.84 26.52 1.23
C GLU A 125 -68.60 25.32 2.16
N LEU A 126 -67.57 24.53 1.88
CA LEU A 126 -67.14 23.42 2.72
C LEU A 126 -65.60 23.35 2.75
N THR A 127 -65.06 23.05 3.92
CA THR A 127 -63.63 22.80 4.16
C THR A 127 -63.49 21.57 5.05
N SER A 128 -62.54 20.69 4.72
CA SER A 128 -62.34 19.41 5.42
C SER A 128 -60.88 18.98 5.30
N VAL A 129 -59.97 19.69 5.96
CA VAL A 129 -58.51 19.53 5.81
C VAL A 129 -57.98 18.53 6.84
N ASN A 130 -57.00 17.69 6.43
CA ASN A 130 -56.43 16.63 7.27
C ASN A 130 -57.49 15.70 7.91
N ASN A 131 -58.62 15.50 7.23
CA ASN A 131 -59.78 14.83 7.78
C ASN A 131 -59.86 13.38 7.30
N SER A 132 -59.65 12.44 8.21
CA SER A 132 -59.62 11.01 7.91
C SER A 132 -61.02 10.46 7.65
N SER A 133 -61.43 10.39 6.38
CA SER A 133 -62.61 9.65 5.95
C SER A 133 -62.19 8.38 5.21
N SER A 134 -62.47 7.20 5.78
CA SER A 134 -62.32 5.92 5.08
C SER A 134 -63.42 5.66 4.03
N PHE A 135 -64.32 6.61 3.85
CA PHE A 135 -65.48 6.55 2.96
C PHE A 135 -65.51 7.77 2.02
N PRO A 136 -66.15 7.66 0.84
CA PRO A 136 -66.32 8.81 -0.06
C PRO A 136 -67.02 9.99 0.62
N ILE A 137 -66.66 11.21 0.20
CA ILE A 137 -67.39 12.43 0.59
C ILE A 137 -68.56 12.64 -0.38
N ASP A 138 -69.77 12.81 0.15
CA ASP A 138 -71.00 13.02 -0.62
C ASP A 138 -71.75 14.28 -0.15
N ILE A 139 -71.97 15.22 -1.08
CA ILE A 139 -72.49 16.57 -0.81
C ILE A 139 -73.63 16.97 -1.75
N HIS A 140 -74.40 15.98 -2.24
CA HIS A 140 -75.50 16.16 -3.20
C HIS A 140 -76.65 17.08 -2.75
N GLY A 141 -76.79 17.32 -1.44
CA GLY A 141 -77.82 18.18 -0.86
C GLY A 141 -77.54 19.69 -0.97
N LEU A 142 -76.43 20.07 -1.61
CA LEU A 142 -75.88 21.43 -1.61
C LEU A 142 -75.89 22.09 -3.02
N PRO A 143 -77.06 22.29 -3.65
CA PRO A 143 -77.17 22.65 -5.08
C PRO A 143 -76.57 24.00 -5.48
N HIS A 144 -76.12 24.82 -4.51
CA HIS A 144 -75.51 26.14 -4.73
C HIS A 144 -74.02 26.19 -4.35
N LEU A 145 -73.36 25.03 -4.18
CA LEU A 145 -71.91 24.96 -3.97
C LEU A 145 -71.17 25.39 -5.25
N LYS A 146 -70.23 26.34 -5.14
CA LYS A 146 -69.46 26.90 -6.29
C LYS A 146 -67.96 26.66 -6.25
N LYS A 147 -67.44 26.33 -5.07
CA LYS A 147 -66.03 26.05 -4.83
C LYS A 147 -65.91 25.03 -3.71
N LEU A 148 -64.91 24.16 -3.84
CA LEU A 148 -64.57 23.13 -2.87
C LEU A 148 -63.06 23.13 -2.66
N ASN A 149 -62.63 23.27 -1.40
CA ASN A 149 -61.24 23.15 -0.99
C ASN A 149 -61.11 21.92 -0.09
N TRP A 150 -60.40 20.92 -0.58
CA TRP A 150 -60.20 19.65 0.12
C TRP A 150 -58.81 19.15 -0.24
N TYR A 151 -57.85 19.25 0.68
CA TYR A 151 -56.47 18.79 0.50
C TYR A 151 -55.79 18.49 1.84
N HIS A 152 -54.62 17.85 1.80
CA HIS A 152 -53.73 17.68 2.95
C HIS A 152 -52.42 18.45 2.71
N ASN A 153 -51.69 18.77 3.78
CA ASN A 153 -50.40 19.45 3.70
C ASN A 153 -49.25 18.44 3.83
N ARG A 154 -48.17 18.62 3.05
CA ARG A 154 -47.01 17.68 2.94
C ARG A 154 -46.47 17.13 4.28
N TYR A 155 -46.55 17.89 5.37
CA TYR A 155 -46.08 17.44 6.70
C TYR A 155 -46.93 16.31 7.33
N TYR A 156 -48.22 16.20 6.99
CA TYR A 156 -49.12 15.16 7.51
C TYR A 156 -49.02 13.83 6.75
N MET A 157 -48.37 13.80 5.58
CA MET A 157 -48.32 12.62 4.71
C MET A 157 -47.36 11.51 5.20
N GLN A 158 -46.53 11.75 6.21
CA GLN A 158 -45.53 10.76 6.66
C GLN A 158 -46.08 9.63 7.55
N THR A 159 -47.30 9.76 8.10
CA THR A 159 -47.77 8.91 9.21
C THR A 159 -49.21 8.39 9.10
N VAL A 160 -50.07 9.00 8.29
CA VAL A 160 -51.51 8.67 8.23
C VAL A 160 -51.85 7.90 6.97
N ASN A 161 -51.63 6.58 6.98
CA ASN A 161 -51.71 5.69 5.81
C ASN A 161 -53.12 5.48 5.20
N ASN A 162 -54.16 6.17 5.69
CA ASN A 162 -55.56 5.99 5.28
C ASN A 162 -56.14 7.30 4.75
N TRP A 163 -55.76 7.67 3.52
CA TRP A 163 -56.33 8.81 2.80
C TRP A 163 -57.69 8.46 2.18
N ALA A 164 -58.54 9.49 2.02
CA ALA A 164 -59.89 9.30 1.52
C ALA A 164 -59.90 8.90 0.03
N PRO A 165 -60.63 7.84 -0.37
CA PRO A 165 -60.45 7.24 -1.69
C PRO A 165 -61.08 8.04 -2.85
N SER A 166 -62.11 8.83 -2.57
CA SER A 166 -62.86 9.60 -3.59
C SER A 166 -63.77 10.68 -3.01
N ILE A 167 -64.27 11.54 -3.89
CA ILE A 167 -65.32 12.52 -3.62
C ILE A 167 -66.41 12.44 -4.71
N ILE A 168 -67.65 12.75 -4.32
CA ILE A 168 -68.86 12.61 -5.14
C ILE A 168 -69.48 13.99 -5.33
N LEU A 169 -69.45 14.50 -6.57
CA LEU A 169 -69.89 15.85 -6.94
C LEU A 169 -71.18 15.81 -7.76
N SER A 170 -72.22 15.17 -7.22
CA SER A 170 -73.54 15.04 -7.85
C SER A 170 -74.41 16.29 -7.62
N ASN A 171 -75.15 16.70 -8.65
CA ASN A 171 -76.11 17.82 -8.60
C ASN A 171 -75.50 19.19 -8.19
N LEU A 172 -74.31 19.51 -8.70
CA LEU A 172 -73.59 20.77 -8.44
C LEU A 172 -73.44 21.60 -9.75
N PRO A 173 -74.54 22.12 -10.33
CA PRO A 173 -74.53 22.73 -11.66
C PRO A 173 -73.76 24.07 -11.74
N GLU A 174 -73.43 24.69 -10.60
CA GLU A 174 -72.72 25.98 -10.50
C GLU A 174 -71.24 25.83 -10.07
N LEU A 175 -70.69 24.60 -10.06
CA LEU A 175 -69.29 24.34 -9.73
C LEU A 175 -68.37 24.57 -10.96
N GLU A 176 -67.47 25.55 -10.88
CA GLU A 176 -66.56 25.91 -11.99
C GLU A 176 -65.09 25.52 -11.76
N ILE A 177 -64.65 25.43 -10.49
CA ILE A 177 -63.26 25.21 -10.08
C ILE A 177 -63.21 24.13 -9.00
N LEU A 178 -62.32 23.15 -9.19
CA LEU A 178 -62.02 22.09 -8.24
C LEU A 178 -60.52 22.04 -7.98
N ASP A 179 -60.15 22.28 -6.72
CA ASP A 179 -58.78 22.10 -6.20
C ASP A 179 -58.80 20.95 -5.19
N CYS A 180 -58.03 19.91 -5.50
CA CYS A 180 -57.90 18.72 -4.66
C CYS A 180 -56.48 18.13 -4.65
N HIS A 181 -55.46 18.96 -4.89
CA HIS A 181 -54.04 18.57 -4.85
C HIS A 181 -53.64 17.92 -3.51
N SER A 182 -52.51 17.17 -3.46
CA SER A 182 -51.90 16.70 -2.20
C SER A 182 -52.85 15.99 -1.19
N ASN A 183 -53.88 15.27 -1.64
CA ASN A 183 -54.77 14.50 -0.75
C ASN A 183 -54.32 13.07 -0.51
N GLY A 184 -53.64 12.47 -1.50
CA GLY A 184 -53.57 11.02 -1.60
C GLY A 184 -54.83 10.37 -2.19
N ILE A 185 -55.72 11.15 -2.85
CA ILE A 185 -56.88 10.57 -3.55
C ILE A 185 -56.42 9.67 -4.70
N SER A 186 -57.08 8.53 -4.84
CA SER A 186 -56.81 7.55 -5.91
C SER A 186 -57.84 7.58 -7.04
N SER A 187 -59.00 8.22 -6.81
CA SER A 187 -60.03 8.45 -7.83
C SER A 187 -60.79 9.76 -7.61
N LEU A 188 -61.26 10.37 -8.70
CA LEU A 188 -61.99 11.64 -8.70
C LEU A 188 -63.23 11.53 -9.62
N SER A 189 -64.40 11.97 -9.15
CA SER A 189 -65.67 11.86 -9.87
C SER A 189 -66.40 13.20 -9.96
N ILE A 190 -66.71 13.61 -11.20
CA ILE A 190 -67.09 14.99 -11.53
C ILE A 190 -68.39 15.10 -12.37
N SER A 191 -69.08 13.97 -12.60
CA SER A 191 -70.20 13.85 -13.56
C SER A 191 -71.51 14.57 -13.16
N GLY A 192 -71.54 15.29 -12.04
CA GLY A 192 -72.63 16.21 -11.66
C GLY A 192 -72.26 17.69 -11.73
N ALA A 193 -71.08 18.03 -12.27
CA ALA A 193 -70.54 19.39 -12.37
C ALA A 193 -70.02 19.71 -13.80
N PRO A 194 -70.88 19.71 -14.84
CA PRO A 194 -70.47 19.89 -16.24
C PRO A 194 -69.95 21.30 -16.60
N GLY A 195 -69.95 22.24 -15.65
CA GLY A 195 -69.50 23.63 -15.84
C GLY A 195 -68.01 23.86 -15.55
N ILE A 196 -67.27 22.82 -15.12
CA ILE A 196 -65.84 22.95 -14.75
C ILE A 196 -64.98 23.28 -15.98
N LYS A 197 -64.14 24.31 -15.86
CA LYS A 197 -63.22 24.78 -16.91
C LYS A 197 -61.74 24.54 -16.59
N SER A 198 -61.42 24.33 -15.31
CA SER A 198 -60.08 24.08 -14.80
C SER A 198 -60.13 23.08 -13.64
N ILE A 199 -59.24 22.09 -13.71
CA ILE A 199 -58.99 21.12 -12.63
C ILE A 199 -57.53 21.21 -12.25
N ILE A 200 -57.28 21.32 -10.95
CA ILE A 200 -55.96 21.21 -10.32
C ILE A 200 -56.02 20.03 -9.35
N CYS A 201 -55.31 18.96 -9.68
CA CYS A 201 -55.31 17.72 -8.90
C CYS A 201 -53.91 17.09 -8.79
N ASP A 202 -52.86 17.92 -8.86
CA ASP A 202 -51.46 17.51 -8.79
C ASP A 202 -51.03 16.96 -7.41
N GLU A 203 -49.83 16.40 -7.35
CA GLU A 203 -49.25 15.77 -6.14
C GLU A 203 -50.17 14.75 -5.45
N ASN A 204 -50.84 13.90 -6.25
CA ASN A 204 -51.83 12.94 -5.78
C ASN A 204 -51.50 11.48 -6.15
N LEU A 205 -52.43 10.58 -5.83
CA LEU A 205 -52.34 9.15 -6.12
C LEU A 205 -53.33 8.70 -7.20
N LEU A 206 -53.87 9.64 -8.01
CA LEU A 206 -54.87 9.32 -9.03
C LEU A 206 -54.27 8.35 -10.04
N THR A 207 -54.93 7.21 -10.23
CA THR A 207 -54.53 6.20 -11.22
C THR A 207 -55.35 6.26 -12.51
N SER A 208 -56.51 6.92 -12.45
CA SER A 208 -57.31 7.33 -13.60
C SER A 208 -58.07 8.62 -13.27
N LEU A 209 -58.46 9.36 -14.31
CA LEU A 209 -59.26 10.58 -14.24
C LEU A 209 -60.27 10.54 -15.38
N ASN A 210 -61.57 10.57 -15.07
CA ASN A 210 -62.63 10.58 -16.09
C ASN A 210 -63.09 12.02 -16.36
N LEU A 211 -63.05 12.42 -17.64
CA LEU A 211 -63.38 13.76 -18.12
C LEU A 211 -64.60 13.76 -19.08
N SER A 212 -65.41 12.68 -19.07
CA SER A 212 -66.52 12.46 -20.02
C SER A 212 -67.52 13.61 -20.16
N ASP A 213 -67.77 14.32 -19.07
CA ASP A 213 -68.88 15.27 -18.95
C ASP A 213 -68.43 16.74 -18.97
N LEU A 214 -67.17 17.03 -19.36
CA LEU A 214 -66.57 18.37 -19.36
C LEU A 214 -66.21 18.91 -20.78
N PRO A 215 -67.20 19.15 -21.66
CA PRO A 215 -66.94 19.60 -23.04
C PRO A 215 -66.32 21.01 -23.15
N VAL A 216 -66.19 21.73 -22.04
CA VAL A 216 -65.67 23.12 -21.94
C VAL A 216 -64.38 23.23 -21.11
N LEU A 217 -63.70 22.11 -20.82
CA LEU A 217 -62.40 22.13 -20.14
C LEU A 217 -61.33 22.76 -21.04
N GLU A 218 -60.67 23.82 -20.58
CA GLU A 218 -59.62 24.53 -21.33
C GLU A 218 -58.22 24.25 -20.79
N VAL A 219 -58.10 23.99 -19.48
CA VAL A 219 -56.83 23.75 -18.77
C VAL A 219 -56.96 22.54 -17.85
N LEU A 220 -55.98 21.64 -17.91
CA LEU A 220 -55.81 20.51 -17.00
C LEU A 220 -54.38 20.46 -16.47
N ASP A 221 -54.23 20.56 -15.15
CA ASP A 221 -52.99 20.16 -14.48
C ASP A 221 -53.24 18.93 -13.59
N CYS A 222 -52.58 17.84 -13.96
CA CYS A 222 -52.56 16.59 -13.23
C CYS A 222 -51.12 16.08 -13.01
N ASN A 223 -50.14 16.99 -12.97
CA ASN A 223 -48.73 16.70 -12.72
C ASN A 223 -48.51 15.89 -11.42
N TYR A 224 -47.37 15.19 -11.32
CA TYR A 224 -46.96 14.45 -10.12
C TYR A 224 -48.05 13.52 -9.55
N ASN A 225 -48.59 12.65 -10.41
CA ASN A 225 -49.64 11.69 -10.07
C ASN A 225 -49.23 10.25 -10.46
N ARG A 226 -50.17 9.30 -10.40
CA ARG A 226 -49.96 7.90 -10.80
C ARG A 226 -50.84 7.50 -11.99
N LEU A 227 -51.20 8.47 -12.84
CA LEU A 227 -52.01 8.20 -14.02
C LEU A 227 -51.19 7.28 -14.93
N ASN A 228 -51.76 6.13 -15.28
CA ASN A 228 -51.23 5.21 -16.29
C ASN A 228 -51.87 5.45 -17.66
N THR A 229 -53.04 6.07 -17.66
CA THR A 229 -53.87 6.40 -18.82
C THR A 229 -54.58 7.73 -18.55
N LEU A 230 -54.75 8.54 -19.61
CA LEU A 230 -55.51 9.78 -19.58
C LEU A 230 -56.29 9.88 -20.90
N VAL A 231 -57.63 9.94 -20.83
CA VAL A 231 -58.51 9.89 -22.00
C VAL A 231 -59.10 11.28 -22.25
N LEU A 232 -58.71 11.88 -23.38
CA LEU A 232 -58.99 13.29 -23.70
C LEU A 232 -60.06 13.50 -24.78
N THR A 233 -60.69 12.42 -25.28
CA THR A 233 -61.64 12.46 -26.42
C THR A 233 -62.90 13.29 -26.18
N ASN A 234 -63.18 13.66 -24.93
CA ASN A 234 -64.38 14.42 -24.53
C ASN A 234 -64.07 15.88 -24.09
N VAL A 235 -62.81 16.32 -24.19
CA VAL A 235 -62.36 17.68 -23.82
C VAL A 235 -61.79 18.45 -25.04
N PRO A 236 -62.55 18.61 -26.15
CA PRO A 236 -62.04 19.13 -27.42
C PRO A 236 -61.60 20.61 -27.40
N MET A 237 -61.91 21.33 -26.32
CA MET A 237 -61.54 22.74 -26.12
C MET A 237 -60.21 22.96 -25.38
N LEU A 238 -59.51 21.88 -25.02
CA LEU A 238 -58.25 21.93 -24.27
C LEU A 238 -57.14 22.63 -25.08
N LYS A 239 -56.45 23.59 -24.44
CA LYS A 239 -55.38 24.40 -25.05
C LYS A 239 -54.02 24.12 -24.44
N ASP A 240 -54.00 23.95 -23.11
CA ASP A 240 -52.82 23.71 -22.30
C ASP A 240 -53.03 22.43 -21.48
N LEU A 241 -52.12 21.47 -21.66
CA LEU A 241 -52.08 20.23 -20.91
C LEU A 241 -50.74 20.07 -20.19
N ASN A 242 -50.80 20.01 -18.85
CA ASN A 242 -49.69 19.56 -18.02
C ASN A 242 -50.03 18.21 -17.39
N CYS A 243 -49.42 17.14 -17.91
CA CYS A 243 -49.48 15.79 -17.35
C CYS A 243 -48.08 15.23 -17.06
N ASN A 244 -47.10 16.11 -16.81
CA ASN A 244 -45.74 15.75 -16.45
C ASN A 244 -45.68 14.83 -15.20
N GLN A 245 -44.54 14.17 -14.99
CA GLN A 245 -44.23 13.41 -13.76
C GLN A 245 -45.33 12.41 -13.35
N ASN A 246 -45.81 11.65 -14.33
CA ASN A 246 -46.83 10.60 -14.17
C ASN A 246 -46.28 9.27 -14.71
N THR A 247 -47.15 8.26 -14.82
CA THR A 247 -46.81 6.93 -15.35
C THR A 247 -47.54 6.62 -16.66
N ILE A 248 -47.90 7.65 -17.44
CA ILE A 248 -48.76 7.48 -18.62
C ILE A 248 -47.96 6.75 -19.71
N ALA A 249 -48.40 5.55 -20.10
CA ALA A 249 -47.68 4.69 -21.04
C ALA A 249 -47.96 5.02 -22.52
N ALA A 250 -49.13 5.61 -22.79
CA ALA A 250 -49.53 6.16 -24.09
C ALA A 250 -50.54 7.30 -23.88
N LEU A 251 -50.40 8.37 -24.67
CA LEU A 251 -51.27 9.54 -24.63
C LEU A 251 -51.74 9.87 -26.04
N ASN A 252 -53.06 10.01 -26.22
CA ASN A 252 -53.64 10.52 -27.46
C ASN A 252 -54.17 11.94 -27.28
N VAL A 253 -53.74 12.82 -28.18
CA VAL A 253 -54.13 14.23 -28.27
C VAL A 253 -54.60 14.59 -29.70
N SER A 254 -54.71 13.62 -30.62
CA SER A 254 -54.93 13.84 -32.07
C SER A 254 -56.12 14.72 -32.45
N ASP A 255 -57.13 14.71 -31.59
CA ASP A 255 -58.42 15.35 -31.85
C ASP A 255 -58.49 16.75 -31.21
N LEU A 256 -57.46 17.13 -30.42
CA LEU A 256 -57.34 18.40 -29.72
C LEU A 256 -56.77 19.48 -30.65
N ILE A 257 -57.50 19.80 -31.72
CA ILE A 257 -57.08 20.75 -32.77
C ILE A 257 -56.79 22.19 -32.27
N HIS A 258 -57.13 22.49 -31.01
CA HIS A 258 -56.90 23.76 -30.33
C HIS A 258 -55.72 23.74 -29.33
N LEU A 259 -55.02 22.61 -29.20
CA LEU A 259 -53.88 22.46 -28.31
C LEU A 259 -52.68 23.29 -28.82
N GLU A 260 -52.25 24.28 -28.03
CA GLU A 260 -51.09 25.12 -28.36
C GLU A 260 -49.82 24.66 -27.62
N THR A 261 -50.01 24.16 -26.39
CA THR A 261 -48.95 23.74 -25.46
C THR A 261 -49.18 22.30 -24.98
N LEU A 262 -48.17 21.44 -25.12
CA LEU A 262 -48.23 20.05 -24.64
C LEU A 262 -46.99 19.70 -23.81
N TYR A 263 -47.18 19.58 -22.48
CA TYR A 263 -46.14 19.17 -21.54
C TYR A 263 -46.48 17.82 -20.90
N CYS A 264 -45.73 16.80 -21.32
CA CYS A 264 -45.91 15.40 -20.92
C CYS A 264 -44.57 14.68 -20.62
N GLY A 265 -43.52 15.45 -20.30
CA GLY A 265 -42.21 14.96 -19.88
C GLY A 265 -42.23 14.22 -18.54
N TRP A 266 -41.18 13.43 -18.26
CA TRP A 266 -41.12 12.52 -17.10
C TRP A 266 -42.36 11.62 -17.01
N ASN A 267 -42.61 10.86 -18.07
CA ASN A 267 -43.64 9.83 -18.11
C ASN A 267 -43.05 8.53 -18.68
N GLU A 268 -43.89 7.50 -18.75
CA GLU A 268 -43.57 6.19 -19.34
C GLU A 268 -43.99 6.12 -20.81
N LEU A 269 -44.16 7.26 -21.51
CA LEU A 269 -44.79 7.29 -22.83
C LEU A 269 -43.92 6.53 -23.84
N THR A 270 -44.45 5.41 -24.32
CA THR A 270 -43.87 4.61 -25.43
C THR A 270 -44.32 5.12 -26.79
N SER A 271 -45.50 5.76 -26.83
CA SER A 271 -46.05 6.46 -27.98
C SER A 271 -46.85 7.69 -27.55
N LEU A 272 -46.80 8.73 -28.38
CA LEU A 272 -47.53 9.98 -28.21
C LEU A 272 -48.20 10.30 -29.56
N GLN A 273 -49.54 10.33 -29.59
CA GLN A 273 -50.30 10.49 -30.83
C GLN A 273 -50.61 11.97 -31.08
N THR A 274 -49.65 12.66 -31.72
CA THR A 274 -49.66 14.09 -32.09
C THR A 274 -50.11 14.37 -33.53
N ALA A 275 -50.66 13.37 -34.22
CA ALA A 275 -51.22 13.55 -35.56
C ALA A 275 -52.46 14.47 -35.53
N ASN A 276 -52.58 15.37 -36.51
CA ASN A 276 -53.65 16.37 -36.63
C ASN A 276 -53.64 17.49 -35.56
N LEU A 277 -52.45 17.99 -35.19
CA LEU A 277 -52.28 19.14 -34.30
C LEU A 277 -51.79 20.41 -35.04
N PRO A 278 -52.66 21.14 -35.76
CA PRO A 278 -52.25 22.28 -36.60
C PRO A 278 -51.94 23.56 -35.81
N ALA A 279 -52.44 23.69 -34.58
CA ALA A 279 -52.26 24.88 -33.72
C ALA A 279 -51.01 24.80 -32.80
N LEU A 280 -50.37 23.64 -32.72
CA LEU A 280 -49.29 23.35 -31.78
C LEU A 280 -48.02 24.15 -32.12
N LYS A 281 -47.51 24.87 -31.12
CA LYS A 281 -46.32 25.75 -31.24
C LYS A 281 -45.13 25.23 -30.45
N SER A 282 -45.39 24.62 -29.29
CA SER A 282 -44.39 24.09 -28.37
C SER A 282 -44.82 22.73 -27.85
N ILE A 283 -43.89 21.77 -27.89
CA ILE A 283 -44.06 20.43 -27.31
C ILE A 283 -42.84 20.10 -26.45
N ASN A 284 -43.10 19.62 -25.23
CA ASN A 284 -42.08 19.08 -24.36
C ASN A 284 -42.48 17.69 -23.86
N CYS A 285 -41.84 16.68 -24.44
CA CYS A 285 -41.99 15.27 -24.07
C CYS A 285 -40.67 14.67 -23.53
N TYR A 286 -39.75 15.50 -23.03
CA TYR A 286 -38.45 15.06 -22.55
C TYR A 286 -38.53 14.02 -21.41
N GLN A 287 -37.52 13.16 -21.29
CA GLN A 287 -37.47 12.09 -20.28
C GLN A 287 -38.72 11.19 -20.37
N ASN A 288 -38.83 10.46 -21.49
CA ASN A 288 -39.89 9.48 -21.76
C ASN A 288 -39.27 8.24 -22.43
N HIS A 289 -40.11 7.33 -22.94
CA HIS A 289 -39.69 6.11 -23.63
C HIS A 289 -40.13 6.08 -25.10
N LEU A 290 -40.37 7.25 -25.71
CA LEU A 290 -40.86 7.39 -27.08
C LEU A 290 -39.85 6.80 -28.06
N THR A 291 -40.32 5.90 -28.93
CA THR A 291 -39.49 5.28 -29.99
C THR A 291 -39.66 5.97 -31.34
N SER A 292 -40.78 6.68 -31.51
CA SER A 292 -41.09 7.60 -32.60
C SER A 292 -41.91 8.79 -32.08
N LEU A 293 -41.91 9.89 -32.84
CA LEU A 293 -42.71 11.09 -32.58
C LEU A 293 -43.12 11.70 -33.93
N ASP A 294 -44.42 11.86 -34.17
CA ASP A 294 -44.94 12.40 -35.43
C ASP A 294 -45.44 13.85 -35.26
N ILE A 295 -44.63 14.79 -35.75
CA ILE A 295 -44.91 16.22 -35.79
C ILE A 295 -45.28 16.69 -37.21
N SER A 296 -45.47 15.78 -38.17
CA SER A 296 -45.65 16.10 -39.60
C SER A 296 -46.89 16.96 -39.89
N SER A 297 -47.82 17.03 -38.94
CA SER A 297 -49.07 17.81 -39.00
C SER A 297 -49.04 19.16 -38.26
N SER A 298 -47.90 19.55 -37.68
CA SER A 298 -47.74 20.78 -36.89
C SER A 298 -46.80 21.78 -37.59
N PRO A 299 -47.22 22.42 -38.70
CA PRO A 299 -46.37 23.30 -39.50
C PRO A 299 -45.99 24.61 -38.80
N LEU A 300 -46.68 24.96 -37.71
CA LEU A 300 -46.44 26.13 -36.87
C LEU A 300 -45.52 25.85 -35.66
N LEU A 301 -44.96 24.64 -35.56
CA LEU A 301 -44.05 24.27 -34.48
C LEU A 301 -42.77 25.11 -34.54
N GLU A 302 -42.50 25.88 -33.49
CA GLU A 302 -41.31 26.74 -33.38
C GLU A 302 -40.23 26.12 -32.48
N ASP A 303 -40.65 25.42 -31.42
CA ASP A 303 -39.83 24.83 -30.37
C ASP A 303 -40.16 23.34 -30.14
N LEU A 304 -39.14 22.47 -30.21
CA LEU A 304 -39.25 21.04 -29.96
C LEU A 304 -38.20 20.57 -28.94
N SER A 305 -38.65 20.09 -27.77
CA SER A 305 -37.83 19.32 -26.83
C SER A 305 -38.37 17.89 -26.71
N CYS A 306 -37.60 16.95 -27.22
CA CYS A 306 -37.84 15.51 -27.12
C CYS A 306 -36.63 14.76 -26.55
N ASP A 307 -35.77 15.47 -25.81
CA ASP A 307 -34.55 14.95 -25.22
C ASP A 307 -34.81 13.76 -24.28
N LYS A 308 -33.80 12.90 -24.08
CA LYS A 308 -33.86 11.76 -23.14
C LYS A 308 -35.03 10.82 -23.44
N ASN A 309 -35.09 10.35 -24.68
CA ASN A 309 -36.08 9.40 -25.18
C ASN A 309 -35.39 8.24 -25.92
N ASN A 310 -36.17 7.33 -26.50
CA ASN A 310 -35.66 6.21 -27.30
C ASN A 310 -35.87 6.43 -28.81
N LEU A 311 -35.95 7.68 -29.26
CA LEU A 311 -36.26 8.00 -30.67
C LEU A 311 -35.14 7.47 -31.56
N THR A 312 -35.49 6.62 -32.53
CA THR A 312 -34.54 6.06 -33.51
C THR A 312 -34.46 6.87 -34.80
N SER A 313 -35.47 7.71 -35.04
CA SER A 313 -35.55 8.70 -36.11
C SER A 313 -36.44 9.86 -35.66
N LEU A 314 -36.24 11.04 -36.26
CA LEU A 314 -37.07 12.21 -36.07
C LEU A 314 -37.18 12.96 -37.41
N ASN A 315 -38.40 13.23 -37.87
CA ASN A 315 -38.66 13.94 -39.12
C ASN A 315 -39.15 15.36 -38.82
N VAL A 316 -38.38 16.36 -39.27
CA VAL A 316 -38.67 17.81 -39.15
C VAL A 316 -38.92 18.47 -40.51
N ASP A 317 -39.09 17.70 -41.59
CA ASP A 317 -39.16 18.23 -42.96
C ASP A 317 -40.33 19.23 -43.15
N ASN A 318 -41.49 18.95 -42.53
CA ASN A 318 -42.69 19.79 -42.58
C ASN A 318 -42.66 21.00 -41.63
N THR A 319 -41.80 21.01 -40.61
CA THR A 319 -41.77 22.07 -39.58
C THR A 319 -40.86 23.22 -40.02
N ASN A 320 -41.29 23.96 -41.06
CA ASN A 320 -40.50 25.04 -41.65
C ASN A 320 -40.42 26.32 -40.80
N MET A 321 -41.24 26.43 -39.75
CA MET A 321 -41.18 27.50 -38.73
C MET A 321 -40.25 27.19 -37.55
N LEU A 322 -39.66 25.99 -37.52
CA LEU A 322 -38.81 25.51 -36.43
C LEU A 322 -37.55 26.38 -36.31
N LYS A 323 -37.29 26.88 -35.09
CA LYS A 323 -36.14 27.72 -34.74
C LYS A 323 -35.12 26.94 -33.93
N ASN A 324 -35.63 26.24 -32.91
CA ASN A 324 -34.87 25.52 -31.90
C ASN A 324 -35.23 24.03 -31.92
N LEU A 325 -34.22 23.17 -31.98
CA LEU A 325 -34.40 21.72 -31.85
C LEU A 325 -33.48 21.14 -30.77
N SER A 326 -34.09 20.59 -29.72
CA SER A 326 -33.39 19.78 -28.73
C SER A 326 -33.92 18.34 -28.78
N CYS A 327 -33.09 17.45 -29.30
CA CYS A 327 -33.37 16.01 -29.44
C CYS A 327 -32.25 15.16 -28.83
N SER A 328 -31.52 15.71 -27.87
CA SER A 328 -30.32 15.11 -27.29
C SER A 328 -30.63 13.90 -26.41
N GLN A 329 -29.63 13.03 -26.19
CA GLN A 329 -29.77 11.81 -25.40
C GLN A 329 -30.89 10.89 -25.94
N ASN A 330 -30.85 10.62 -27.23
CA ASN A 330 -31.78 9.73 -27.94
C ASN A 330 -30.99 8.65 -28.71
N GLN A 331 -31.66 7.90 -29.59
CA GLN A 331 -31.05 6.84 -30.40
C GLN A 331 -31.05 7.16 -31.90
N ILE A 332 -31.21 8.44 -32.27
CA ILE A 332 -31.50 8.88 -33.65
C ILE A 332 -30.32 8.57 -34.56
N VAL A 333 -30.56 7.82 -35.65
CA VAL A 333 -29.51 7.34 -36.58
C VAL A 333 -29.24 8.31 -37.73
N SER A 334 -30.23 9.12 -38.11
CA SER A 334 -30.08 10.22 -39.06
C SER A 334 -31.07 11.35 -38.74
N LEU A 335 -30.67 12.59 -39.02
CA LEU A 335 -31.48 13.79 -38.84
C LEU A 335 -31.26 14.69 -40.05
N ASN A 336 -32.34 14.96 -40.79
CA ASN A 336 -32.31 15.94 -41.88
C ASN A 336 -32.77 17.31 -41.38
N ILE A 337 -31.97 18.34 -41.63
CA ILE A 337 -32.30 19.74 -41.32
C ILE A 337 -32.11 20.67 -42.53
N GLN A 338 -31.91 20.12 -43.74
CA GLN A 338 -31.70 20.92 -44.93
C GLN A 338 -32.91 21.82 -45.26
N ASP A 339 -32.64 22.93 -45.94
CA ASP A 339 -33.65 23.89 -46.42
C ASP A 339 -34.56 24.47 -45.30
N LYS A 340 -34.02 24.69 -44.09
CA LYS A 340 -34.73 25.28 -42.95
C LYS A 340 -34.32 26.75 -42.75
N PRO A 341 -35.06 27.74 -43.29
CA PRO A 341 -34.59 29.12 -43.40
C PRO A 341 -34.60 29.92 -42.08
N TYR A 342 -35.36 29.50 -41.07
CA TYR A 342 -35.46 30.18 -39.77
C TYR A 342 -34.72 29.45 -38.64
N PHE A 343 -34.00 28.38 -38.96
CA PHE A 343 -33.34 27.51 -37.98
C PHE A 343 -32.05 28.14 -37.46
N THR A 344 -31.96 28.36 -36.15
CA THR A 344 -30.83 29.06 -35.50
C THR A 344 -29.99 28.15 -34.63
N ASP A 345 -30.62 27.18 -33.95
CA ASP A 345 -30.02 26.42 -32.85
C ASP A 345 -30.38 24.91 -32.92
N LEU A 346 -29.35 24.08 -33.09
CA LEU A 346 -29.44 22.61 -33.05
C LEU A 346 -28.69 22.03 -31.85
N ASN A 347 -29.39 21.26 -31.02
CA ASN A 347 -28.81 20.33 -30.06
C ASN A 347 -29.27 18.89 -30.36
N CYS A 348 -28.42 18.13 -31.05
CA CYS A 348 -28.62 16.69 -31.31
C CYS A 348 -27.58 15.81 -30.59
N ARG A 349 -26.95 16.36 -29.54
CA ARG A 349 -25.92 15.71 -28.72
C ARG A 349 -26.33 14.33 -28.18
N ASN A 350 -25.39 13.39 -28.08
CA ASN A 350 -25.61 12.04 -27.52
C ASN A 350 -26.74 11.30 -28.26
N ASN A 351 -26.50 10.99 -29.53
CA ASN A 351 -27.37 10.22 -30.41
C ASN A 351 -26.54 9.19 -31.21
N ASN A 352 -27.17 8.50 -32.16
CA ASN A 352 -26.51 7.55 -33.05
C ASN A 352 -26.30 8.11 -34.47
N LEU A 353 -26.27 9.43 -34.65
CA LEU A 353 -26.29 10.05 -35.99
C LEU A 353 -25.08 9.61 -36.80
N VAL A 354 -25.28 8.88 -37.90
CA VAL A 354 -24.19 8.46 -38.81
C VAL A 354 -23.89 9.55 -39.86
N THR A 355 -24.88 10.40 -40.13
CA THR A 355 -24.81 11.56 -41.01
C THR A 355 -25.65 12.72 -40.46
N LEU A 356 -25.27 13.95 -40.80
CA LEU A 356 -26.01 15.18 -40.50
C LEU A 356 -26.00 16.07 -41.75
N THR A 357 -27.16 16.28 -42.38
CA THR A 357 -27.28 17.07 -43.61
C THR A 357 -27.61 18.53 -43.31
N THR A 358 -26.60 19.39 -43.46
CA THR A 358 -26.60 20.82 -43.04
C THR A 358 -26.84 21.82 -44.18
N THR A 359 -27.15 21.35 -45.39
CA THR A 359 -27.22 22.19 -46.61
C THR A 359 -28.34 23.23 -46.58
N ASN A 360 -28.05 24.43 -47.11
CA ASN A 360 -28.99 25.55 -47.21
C ASN A 360 -29.60 26.00 -45.86
N LEU A 361 -28.72 26.31 -44.90
CA LEU A 361 -29.06 26.84 -43.58
C LEU A 361 -28.54 28.30 -43.42
N PRO A 362 -29.19 29.30 -44.03
CA PRO A 362 -28.64 30.66 -44.15
C PRO A 362 -28.55 31.43 -42.82
N ASN A 363 -29.29 31.03 -41.79
CA ASN A 363 -29.38 31.72 -40.50
C ASN A 363 -28.88 30.88 -39.31
N ILE A 364 -28.24 29.73 -39.56
CA ILE A 364 -27.74 28.87 -38.49
C ILE A 364 -26.60 29.55 -37.73
N LYS A 365 -26.72 29.58 -36.40
CA LYS A 365 -25.74 30.19 -35.48
C LYS A 365 -24.99 29.13 -34.70
N ASN A 366 -25.73 28.14 -34.17
CA ASN A 366 -25.25 27.19 -33.18
C ASN A 366 -25.58 25.75 -33.59
N ILE A 367 -24.56 24.88 -33.57
CA ILE A 367 -24.69 23.44 -33.83
C ILE A 367 -23.90 22.69 -32.74
N ASP A 368 -24.57 21.95 -31.85
CA ASP A 368 -23.95 20.87 -31.05
C ASP A 368 -24.46 19.49 -31.50
N CYS A 369 -23.58 18.75 -32.18
CA CYS A 369 -23.77 17.34 -32.52
C CYS A 369 -22.78 16.42 -31.78
N THR A 370 -22.24 16.85 -30.63
CA THR A 370 -21.27 16.11 -29.80
C THR A 370 -21.79 14.74 -29.36
N ILE A 371 -20.91 13.73 -29.28
CA ILE A 371 -21.24 12.33 -28.94
C ILE A 371 -22.29 11.80 -29.92
N ASN A 372 -21.82 11.42 -31.10
CA ASN A 372 -22.61 10.83 -32.17
C ASN A 372 -21.74 9.87 -33.00
N GLN A 373 -22.27 9.32 -34.08
CA GLN A 373 -21.56 8.40 -34.96
C GLN A 373 -21.22 9.02 -36.33
N ILE A 374 -21.17 10.37 -36.43
CA ILE A 374 -21.15 11.06 -37.73
C ILE A 374 -19.84 10.72 -38.44
N THR A 375 -19.92 10.15 -39.64
CA THR A 375 -18.74 9.58 -40.33
C THR A 375 -18.04 10.56 -41.29
N SER A 376 -18.78 11.54 -41.81
CA SER A 376 -18.26 12.63 -42.64
C SER A 376 -19.11 13.89 -42.45
N LEU A 377 -18.51 15.07 -42.66
CA LEU A 377 -19.21 16.35 -42.52
C LEU A 377 -18.65 17.41 -43.47
N SER A 378 -19.55 18.23 -44.01
CA SER A 378 -19.22 19.34 -44.91
C SER A 378 -19.94 20.61 -44.44
N LEU A 379 -19.17 21.68 -44.22
CA LEU A 379 -19.65 23.01 -43.88
C LEU A 379 -19.21 23.96 -45.01
N VAL A 380 -20.16 24.54 -45.73
CA VAL A 380 -19.88 25.34 -46.93
C VAL A 380 -20.78 26.57 -46.94
N ASP A 381 -20.18 27.75 -47.07
CA ASP A 381 -20.86 29.05 -47.18
C ASP A 381 -21.72 29.46 -45.96
N PHE A 382 -21.38 28.97 -44.75
CA PHE A 382 -22.08 29.33 -43.51
C PHE A 382 -21.53 30.63 -42.93
N THR A 383 -22.04 31.76 -43.43
CA THR A 383 -21.55 33.12 -43.16
C THR A 383 -22.14 33.83 -41.93
N HIS A 384 -23.11 33.20 -41.25
CA HIS A 384 -23.67 33.66 -39.97
C HIS A 384 -23.38 32.69 -38.80
N LEU A 385 -22.57 31.67 -39.03
CA LEU A 385 -22.19 30.70 -38.02
C LEU A 385 -21.38 31.39 -36.91
N GLU A 386 -21.78 31.15 -35.66
CA GLU A 386 -21.14 31.69 -34.45
C GLU A 386 -20.36 30.57 -33.74
N TYR A 387 -20.97 29.39 -33.59
CA TYR A 387 -20.42 28.27 -32.85
C TYR A 387 -20.80 26.91 -33.45
N PHE A 388 -19.80 26.08 -33.74
CA PHE A 388 -19.98 24.72 -34.24
C PHE A 388 -19.19 23.72 -33.40
N VAL A 389 -19.87 22.66 -32.93
CA VAL A 389 -19.28 21.58 -32.14
C VAL A 389 -19.71 20.20 -32.64
N CYS A 390 -18.73 19.37 -33.00
CA CYS A 390 -18.91 17.98 -33.44
C CYS A 390 -18.02 17.02 -32.61
N ASN A 391 -17.76 17.33 -31.34
CA ASN A 391 -16.79 16.59 -30.53
C ASN A 391 -17.22 15.13 -30.30
N ASN A 392 -16.28 14.19 -30.17
CA ASN A 392 -16.57 12.77 -29.92
C ASN A 392 -17.53 12.16 -30.98
N ASN A 393 -17.16 12.28 -32.25
CA ASN A 393 -17.86 11.67 -33.38
C ASN A 393 -16.96 10.65 -34.10
N GLN A 394 -17.42 10.11 -35.23
CA GLN A 394 -16.65 9.19 -36.07
C GLN A 394 -16.14 9.86 -37.36
N VAL A 395 -15.99 11.20 -37.37
CA VAL A 395 -15.72 11.95 -38.60
C VAL A 395 -14.33 11.58 -39.11
N LYS A 396 -14.29 11.03 -40.32
CA LYS A 396 -13.07 10.73 -41.08
C LYS A 396 -12.79 11.82 -42.11
N ASP A 397 -13.83 12.25 -42.81
CA ASP A 397 -13.75 13.24 -43.89
C ASP A 397 -14.41 14.54 -43.43
N LEU A 398 -13.61 15.61 -43.31
CA LEU A 398 -14.08 16.94 -42.90
C LEU A 398 -13.72 17.99 -43.95
N THR A 399 -14.74 18.66 -44.48
CA THR A 399 -14.60 19.83 -45.37
C THR A 399 -15.18 21.06 -44.70
N ILE A 400 -14.38 22.14 -44.61
CA ILE A 400 -14.84 23.45 -44.13
C ILE A 400 -14.41 24.51 -45.15
N LYS A 401 -15.37 25.26 -45.69
CA LYS A 401 -15.12 26.31 -46.68
C LYS A 401 -16.02 27.53 -46.47
N ASN A 402 -15.42 28.74 -46.49
CA ASN A 402 -16.16 30.01 -46.45
C ASN A 402 -17.15 30.08 -45.26
N CYS A 403 -16.66 29.68 -44.09
CA CYS A 403 -17.42 29.68 -42.83
C CYS A 403 -16.86 30.72 -41.86
N THR A 404 -17.74 31.35 -41.09
CA THR A 404 -17.40 32.21 -39.95
C THR A 404 -17.54 31.45 -38.63
N GLY A 405 -17.12 32.06 -37.51
CA GLY A 405 -17.38 31.54 -36.17
C GLY A 405 -16.33 30.55 -35.64
N SER A 406 -16.58 30.06 -34.43
CA SER A 406 -15.68 29.16 -33.70
C SER A 406 -15.95 27.69 -34.03
N LEU A 407 -14.89 26.92 -34.24
CA LEU A 407 -14.93 25.53 -34.71
C LEU A 407 -14.36 24.56 -33.66
N GLY A 408 -15.16 23.62 -33.18
CA GLY A 408 -14.75 22.54 -32.27
C GLY A 408 -15.10 21.16 -32.84
N PHE A 409 -14.10 20.30 -33.01
CA PHE A 409 -14.28 18.95 -33.54
C PHE A 409 -13.32 17.91 -32.93
N TYR A 410 -12.96 18.13 -31.67
CA TYR A 410 -12.06 17.28 -30.88
C TYR A 410 -12.58 15.84 -30.73
N SER A 411 -11.69 14.89 -30.50
CA SER A 411 -12.03 13.45 -30.38
C SER A 411 -12.77 12.90 -31.61
N ASN A 412 -12.34 13.28 -32.82
CA ASN A 412 -12.78 12.67 -34.07
C ASN A 412 -11.65 11.86 -34.72
N PRO A 413 -11.94 10.72 -35.35
CA PRO A 413 -10.97 9.92 -36.10
C PRO A 413 -10.68 10.51 -37.50
N LEU A 414 -10.35 11.80 -37.57
CA LEU A 414 -10.10 12.50 -38.84
C LEU A 414 -9.02 11.78 -39.66
N GLU A 415 -9.32 11.45 -40.91
CA GLU A 415 -8.42 10.81 -41.87
C GLU A 415 -8.09 11.75 -43.05
N ASN A 416 -9.06 12.52 -43.54
CA ASN A 416 -8.88 13.49 -44.63
C ASN A 416 -9.52 14.83 -44.24
N VAL A 417 -8.73 15.91 -44.30
CA VAL A 417 -9.20 17.27 -43.96
C VAL A 417 -8.92 18.24 -45.10
N VAL A 418 -9.93 19.01 -45.46
CA VAL A 418 -9.85 20.12 -46.44
C VAL A 418 -10.36 21.40 -45.79
N ILE A 419 -9.45 22.37 -45.63
CA ILE A 419 -9.80 23.73 -45.17
C ILE A 419 -9.38 24.74 -46.23
N LYS A 420 -10.33 25.56 -46.68
CA LYS A 420 -10.13 26.62 -47.68
C LYS A 420 -10.94 27.86 -47.35
N ASP A 421 -10.37 29.04 -47.54
CA ASP A 421 -11.09 30.31 -47.41
C ASP A 421 -11.73 30.48 -46.00
N VAL A 422 -10.96 30.21 -44.93
CA VAL A 422 -11.40 30.32 -43.52
C VAL A 422 -10.46 31.24 -42.73
N ASN A 423 -11.01 32.15 -41.94
CA ASN A 423 -10.22 33.18 -41.22
C ASN A 423 -9.59 32.72 -39.89
N ILE A 424 -9.79 31.46 -39.48
CA ILE A 424 -9.37 30.92 -38.18
C ILE A 424 -8.73 29.54 -38.39
N TRP A 425 -7.62 29.27 -37.71
CA TRP A 425 -6.84 28.04 -37.82
C TRP A 425 -7.13 27.08 -36.65
N PRO A 426 -7.58 25.83 -36.91
CA PRO A 426 -7.71 24.79 -35.89
C PRO A 426 -6.36 24.17 -35.52
N ASP A 427 -6.19 23.74 -34.27
CA ASP A 427 -5.06 22.88 -33.90
C ASP A 427 -5.28 21.45 -34.42
N PHE A 428 -4.33 20.95 -35.22
CA PHE A 428 -4.32 19.60 -35.77
C PHE A 428 -3.43 18.61 -35.01
N SER A 429 -2.70 19.07 -33.99
CA SER A 429 -1.88 18.21 -33.12
C SER A 429 -2.64 17.03 -32.48
N PRO A 430 -3.95 17.12 -32.14
CA PRO A 430 -4.67 16.01 -31.49
C PRO A 430 -5.15 14.86 -32.39
N TYR A 431 -4.83 14.83 -33.70
CA TYR A 431 -5.44 13.87 -34.66
C TYR A 431 -4.45 12.84 -35.25
N PRO A 432 -4.13 11.75 -34.52
CA PRO A 432 -3.16 10.73 -34.95
C PRO A 432 -3.66 9.77 -36.05
N LEU A 433 -4.81 10.04 -36.66
CA LEU A 433 -5.38 9.27 -37.78
C LEU A 433 -5.34 10.01 -39.12
N LEU A 434 -4.87 11.26 -39.13
CA LEU A 434 -4.93 12.17 -40.27
C LEU A 434 -3.93 11.80 -41.38
N LYS A 435 -4.42 11.13 -42.42
CA LYS A 435 -3.65 10.64 -43.58
C LYS A 435 -3.38 11.73 -44.62
N THR A 436 -4.35 12.61 -44.82
CA THR A 436 -4.34 13.66 -45.86
C THR A 436 -4.77 15.01 -45.26
N LEU A 437 -3.92 16.02 -45.40
CA LEU A 437 -4.22 17.40 -45.01
C LEU A 437 -4.02 18.32 -46.21
N VAL A 438 -5.10 18.99 -46.64
CA VAL A 438 -5.07 20.00 -47.71
C VAL A 438 -5.47 21.35 -47.13
N VAL A 439 -4.54 22.30 -47.21
CA VAL A 439 -4.66 23.66 -46.65
C VAL A 439 -4.41 24.65 -47.78
N ASP A 440 -5.33 25.59 -47.98
CA ASP A 440 -5.28 26.53 -49.09
C ASP A 440 -5.75 27.93 -48.67
N ASN A 441 -5.13 28.96 -49.25
CA ASN A 441 -5.51 30.37 -49.10
C ASN A 441 -5.66 30.86 -47.63
N LEU A 442 -4.66 30.59 -46.77
CA LEU A 442 -4.64 31.03 -45.36
C LEU A 442 -3.55 32.07 -45.05
N THR A 443 -3.73 32.83 -43.97
CA THR A 443 -2.91 33.97 -43.54
C THR A 443 -1.89 33.65 -42.43
N THR A 444 -1.61 32.37 -42.16
CA THR A 444 -0.78 31.91 -41.04
C THR A 444 0.73 31.97 -41.33
N GLN A 445 1.55 32.05 -40.26
CA GLN A 445 3.01 32.27 -40.37
C GLN A 445 3.87 30.99 -40.22
N GLY A 446 3.31 29.86 -39.78
CA GLY A 446 4.04 28.62 -39.48
C GLY A 446 3.13 27.39 -39.39
N LEU A 447 3.69 26.19 -39.57
CA LEU A 447 2.97 24.91 -39.50
C LEU A 447 3.77 23.85 -38.74
N SER A 448 3.12 23.19 -37.77
CA SER A 448 3.70 22.12 -36.94
C SER A 448 2.74 20.94 -36.86
N LEU A 449 3.24 19.72 -37.06
CA LEU A 449 2.47 18.46 -37.11
C LEU A 449 3.16 17.33 -36.32
N THR A 450 3.79 17.69 -35.20
CA THR A 450 4.78 16.91 -34.42
C THR A 450 4.31 15.58 -33.81
N GLN A 451 3.03 15.22 -33.93
CA GLN A 451 2.44 13.99 -33.38
C GLN A 451 1.70 13.14 -34.42
N ASN A 452 1.67 13.56 -35.70
CA ASN A 452 0.93 12.84 -36.73
C ASN A 452 1.78 11.74 -37.39
N THR A 453 1.68 10.52 -36.84
CA THR A 453 2.39 9.33 -37.33
C THR A 453 1.83 8.75 -38.64
N LYS A 454 0.60 9.10 -39.03
CA LYS A 454 -0.15 8.46 -40.15
C LYS A 454 -0.29 9.31 -41.42
N LEU A 455 0.26 10.52 -41.42
CA LEU A 455 0.28 11.40 -42.60
C LEU A 455 1.07 10.73 -43.74
N VAL A 456 0.42 10.44 -44.88
CA VAL A 456 1.08 9.76 -46.02
C VAL A 456 1.64 10.77 -47.03
N SER A 457 1.00 11.92 -47.14
CA SER A 457 1.31 12.97 -48.11
C SER A 457 1.12 14.35 -47.50
N LEU A 458 2.02 15.28 -47.82
CA LEU A 458 1.88 16.70 -47.50
C LEU A 458 2.26 17.58 -48.69
N GLU A 459 1.39 18.55 -48.99
CA GLU A 459 1.60 19.54 -50.04
C GLU A 459 1.33 20.95 -49.49
N VAL A 460 2.38 21.80 -49.47
CA VAL A 460 2.35 23.17 -48.92
C VAL A 460 2.85 24.22 -49.92
N SER A 461 2.98 23.84 -51.20
CA SER A 461 3.67 24.59 -52.26
C SER A 461 3.16 26.02 -52.53
N ASN A 462 1.94 26.35 -52.09
CA ASN A 462 1.33 27.66 -52.28
C ASN A 462 1.35 28.54 -51.00
N MET A 463 1.93 28.07 -49.89
CA MET A 463 1.96 28.80 -48.62
C MET A 463 3.04 29.90 -48.61
N ALA A 464 2.89 30.93 -49.43
CA ALA A 464 3.89 32.00 -49.62
C ALA A 464 4.28 32.77 -48.33
N ALA A 465 3.46 32.70 -47.27
CA ALA A 465 3.71 33.31 -45.96
C ALA A 465 4.44 32.38 -44.95
N LEU A 466 4.73 31.13 -45.31
CA LEU A 466 5.25 30.11 -44.38
C LEU A 466 6.71 30.37 -43.99
N THR A 467 6.96 30.64 -42.71
CA THR A 467 8.32 30.94 -42.18
C THR A 467 9.07 29.71 -41.65
N SER A 468 8.34 28.68 -41.24
CA SER A 468 8.88 27.42 -40.71
C SER A 468 7.92 26.25 -40.94
N LEU A 469 8.48 25.06 -41.15
CA LEU A 469 7.74 23.82 -41.34
C LEU A 469 8.33 22.70 -40.46
N ASN A 470 7.53 22.15 -39.56
CA ASN A 470 7.98 21.20 -38.54
C ASN A 470 7.11 19.92 -38.50
N ILE A 471 7.59 18.86 -39.16
CA ILE A 471 6.90 17.57 -39.33
C ILE A 471 7.81 16.40 -38.89
N PRO A 472 8.33 16.38 -37.64
CA PRO A 472 9.06 15.21 -37.16
C PRO A 472 8.13 14.00 -36.98
N THR A 473 8.70 12.80 -37.07
CA THR A 473 8.08 11.52 -36.67
C THR A 473 6.81 11.08 -37.43
N ALA A 474 6.59 11.59 -38.64
CA ALA A 474 5.46 11.16 -39.48
C ALA A 474 5.74 9.81 -40.17
N SER A 475 5.66 8.71 -39.42
CA SER A 475 6.11 7.35 -39.82
C SER A 475 5.48 6.75 -41.09
N ASP A 476 4.35 7.28 -41.56
CA ASP A 476 3.73 6.88 -42.82
C ASP A 476 4.04 7.81 -44.01
N LEU A 477 4.81 8.88 -43.81
CA LEU A 477 5.00 9.96 -44.78
C LEU A 477 5.94 9.54 -45.91
N GLU A 478 5.36 9.26 -47.08
CA GLU A 478 6.08 8.77 -48.26
C GLU A 478 6.44 9.91 -49.22
N THR A 479 5.65 11.00 -49.25
CA THR A 479 5.87 12.14 -50.15
C THR A 479 5.71 13.50 -49.45
N VAL A 480 6.65 14.40 -49.71
CA VAL A 480 6.69 15.76 -49.17
C VAL A 480 7.04 16.73 -50.30
N LYS A 481 6.13 17.64 -50.65
CA LYS A 481 6.35 18.65 -51.71
C LYS A 481 6.50 20.04 -51.13
N ILE A 482 7.70 20.61 -51.25
CA ILE A 482 8.07 21.93 -50.74
C ILE A 482 8.95 22.61 -51.79
N GLN A 483 8.43 23.65 -52.45
CA GLN A 483 9.14 24.42 -53.47
C GLN A 483 8.66 25.87 -53.44
N ASN A 484 9.50 26.81 -53.90
CA ASN A 484 9.14 28.23 -54.09
C ASN A 484 8.60 28.93 -52.83
N LEU A 485 9.15 28.63 -51.66
CA LEU A 485 8.79 29.27 -50.39
C LEU A 485 9.82 30.36 -50.05
N PRO A 486 9.58 31.65 -50.34
CA PRO A 486 10.59 32.70 -50.22
C PRO A 486 10.92 33.08 -48.77
N LEU A 487 10.06 32.72 -47.80
CA LEU A 487 10.17 33.10 -46.39
C LEU A 487 10.55 31.94 -45.45
N ILE A 488 10.71 30.71 -45.96
CA ILE A 488 11.00 29.56 -45.09
C ILE A 488 12.46 29.59 -44.62
N SER A 489 12.65 29.59 -43.30
CA SER A 489 13.96 29.65 -42.64
C SER A 489 14.36 28.33 -41.97
N TYR A 490 13.38 27.45 -41.73
CA TYR A 490 13.53 26.19 -41.00
C TYR A 490 12.67 25.09 -41.63
N LEU A 491 13.29 23.92 -41.90
CA LEU A 491 12.63 22.72 -42.39
C LEU A 491 12.99 21.51 -41.52
N ASN A 492 11.96 20.82 -40.99
CA ASN A 492 12.09 19.51 -40.37
C ASN A 492 11.05 18.52 -40.91
N CYS A 493 11.53 17.41 -41.48
CA CYS A 493 10.76 16.25 -41.95
C CYS A 493 11.44 14.93 -41.55
N GLY A 494 12.23 14.94 -40.48
CA GLY A 494 12.99 13.78 -40.02
C GLY A 494 12.19 12.79 -39.16
N ASN A 495 12.67 11.55 -39.09
CA ASN A 495 12.10 10.41 -38.35
C ASN A 495 10.81 9.84 -38.95
N SER A 496 10.58 10.09 -40.23
CA SER A 496 9.39 9.61 -40.95
C SER A 496 9.56 8.21 -41.57
N GLY A 497 10.78 7.63 -41.58
CA GLY A 497 11.05 6.22 -41.92
C GLY A 497 10.71 5.76 -43.34
N LYS A 498 10.10 6.62 -44.17
CA LYS A 498 9.57 6.28 -45.49
C LYS A 498 9.89 7.27 -46.60
N ILE A 499 10.21 8.54 -46.30
CA ILE A 499 10.48 9.56 -47.33
C ILE A 499 11.68 9.09 -48.16
N ASN A 500 11.45 8.80 -49.45
CA ASN A 500 12.44 8.22 -50.35
C ASN A 500 13.10 9.25 -51.29
N SER A 501 12.51 10.44 -51.41
CA SER A 501 13.05 11.57 -52.16
C SER A 501 12.69 12.88 -51.47
N LEU A 502 13.66 13.80 -51.40
CA LEU A 502 13.49 15.15 -50.90
C LEU A 502 14.14 16.12 -51.88
N THR A 503 13.36 17.07 -52.39
CA THR A 503 13.81 18.14 -53.27
C THR A 503 13.64 19.47 -52.57
N VAL A 504 14.73 20.20 -52.37
CA VAL A 504 14.74 21.52 -51.74
C VAL A 504 15.34 22.51 -52.74
N ALA A 505 14.50 23.40 -53.26
CA ALA A 505 14.86 24.40 -54.27
C ALA A 505 14.10 25.71 -54.05
N ASN A 506 14.74 26.84 -54.41
CA ASN A 506 14.20 28.20 -54.31
C ASN A 506 13.78 28.59 -52.88
N MET A 507 14.68 28.45 -51.90
CA MET A 507 14.43 28.80 -50.49
C MET A 507 15.57 29.69 -49.95
N PRO A 508 15.60 30.98 -50.33
CA PRO A 508 16.81 31.81 -50.25
C PRO A 508 17.30 32.12 -48.82
N ILE A 509 16.47 31.93 -47.80
CA ILE A 509 16.79 32.20 -46.38
C ILE A 509 16.74 30.95 -45.49
N LEU A 510 16.75 29.75 -46.08
CA LEU A 510 16.68 28.47 -45.37
C LEU A 510 18.02 28.15 -44.68
N LYS A 511 18.01 28.10 -43.34
CA LYS A 511 19.22 27.95 -42.51
C LYS A 511 19.44 26.55 -41.97
N THR A 512 18.38 25.74 -41.91
CA THR A 512 18.36 24.46 -41.20
C THR A 512 17.48 23.44 -41.91
N ILE A 513 18.03 22.25 -42.19
CA ILE A 513 17.32 21.10 -42.75
C ILE A 513 17.52 19.88 -41.84
N TYR A 514 16.43 19.39 -41.24
CA TYR A 514 16.38 18.09 -40.55
C TYR A 514 15.55 17.10 -41.36
N CYS A 515 16.16 16.05 -41.90
CA CYS A 515 15.48 15.03 -42.73
C CYS A 515 15.96 13.59 -42.44
N ARG A 516 16.61 13.40 -41.28
CA ARG A 516 17.15 12.12 -40.80
C ARG A 516 16.12 10.99 -40.72
N ASN A 517 16.58 9.75 -40.58
CA ASN A 517 15.76 8.55 -40.31
C ASN A 517 14.59 8.42 -41.30
N ASN A 518 14.97 8.18 -42.55
CA ASN A 518 14.13 8.13 -43.75
C ASN A 518 14.74 7.13 -44.76
N LYS A 519 14.31 7.17 -46.03
CA LYS A 519 14.76 6.27 -47.11
C LYS A 519 15.39 7.03 -48.28
N LEU A 520 15.94 8.23 -48.04
CA LEU A 520 16.49 9.09 -49.09
C LEU A 520 17.67 8.39 -49.77
N THR A 521 17.52 8.07 -51.06
CA THR A 521 18.61 7.58 -51.93
C THR A 521 19.25 8.70 -52.73
N VAL A 522 18.55 9.83 -52.88
CA VAL A 522 19.00 11.06 -53.54
C VAL A 522 18.53 12.25 -52.70
N MET A 523 19.38 13.27 -52.59
CA MET A 523 19.04 14.56 -52.01
C MET A 523 19.44 15.67 -52.97
N ASN A 524 18.47 16.44 -53.45
CA ASN A 524 18.71 17.56 -54.36
C ASN A 524 18.60 18.88 -53.58
N LEU A 525 19.72 19.56 -53.45
CA LEU A 525 19.86 20.87 -52.82
C LEU A 525 20.28 21.90 -53.87
N SER A 526 19.42 22.89 -54.14
CA SER A 526 19.80 24.05 -54.98
C SER A 526 19.23 25.35 -54.42
N ASP A 527 19.93 26.46 -54.67
CA ASP A 527 19.44 27.81 -54.38
C ASP A 527 19.06 28.05 -52.90
N ILE A 528 19.92 27.55 -51.99
CA ILE A 528 19.83 27.67 -50.53
C ILE A 528 21.14 28.21 -49.90
N PRO A 529 21.52 29.48 -50.17
CA PRO A 529 22.85 30.02 -49.81
C PRO A 529 23.10 30.17 -48.30
N ASP A 530 22.04 30.36 -47.52
CA ASP A 530 22.09 30.63 -46.07
C ASP A 530 22.20 29.36 -45.20
N LEU A 531 22.40 28.17 -45.78
CA LEU A 531 22.36 26.89 -45.05
C LEU A 531 23.50 26.76 -44.01
N THR A 532 23.14 26.60 -42.74
CA THR A 532 24.08 26.47 -41.61
C THR A 532 24.10 25.09 -40.95
N THR A 533 23.00 24.34 -41.01
CA THR A 533 22.85 23.03 -40.36
C THR A 533 22.11 22.05 -41.26
N ILE A 534 22.66 20.85 -41.42
CA ILE A 534 22.02 19.75 -42.14
C ILE A 534 22.13 18.44 -41.37
N ASP A 535 21.01 17.75 -41.16
CA ASP A 535 20.94 16.38 -40.66
C ASP A 535 20.18 15.49 -41.65
N CYS A 536 20.94 14.64 -42.34
CA CYS A 536 20.49 13.62 -43.26
C CYS A 536 20.86 12.21 -42.78
N SER A 537 21.19 12.04 -41.49
CA SER A 537 21.58 10.75 -40.91
C SER A 537 20.48 9.69 -41.04
N LYS A 538 20.81 8.39 -40.95
CA LYS A 538 19.85 7.26 -41.07
C LYS A 538 19.03 7.34 -42.36
N ASN A 539 19.72 7.30 -43.50
CA ASN A 539 19.15 7.31 -44.85
C ASN A 539 19.89 6.29 -45.73
N LEU A 540 19.75 6.38 -47.06
CA LEU A 540 20.34 5.44 -48.04
C LEU A 540 21.26 6.13 -49.05
N LEU A 541 21.78 7.31 -48.73
CA LEU A 541 22.58 8.15 -49.63
C LEU A 541 23.93 7.48 -49.99
N PRO A 542 24.31 7.40 -51.29
CA PRO A 542 25.58 6.78 -51.72
C PRO A 542 26.77 7.76 -51.77
N SER A 543 26.50 9.05 -51.92
CA SER A 543 27.44 10.17 -51.81
C SER A 543 26.74 11.42 -51.27
N LEU A 544 27.51 12.38 -50.77
CA LEU A 544 27.01 13.68 -50.31
C LEU A 544 28.02 14.78 -50.61
N HIS A 545 27.55 15.86 -51.25
CA HIS A 545 28.37 16.94 -51.79
C HIS A 545 28.02 18.26 -51.11
N LEU A 546 28.88 18.78 -50.21
CA LEU A 546 28.58 19.96 -49.38
C LEU A 546 29.51 21.16 -49.57
N ASN A 547 30.59 21.02 -50.34
CA ASN A 547 31.59 22.08 -50.60
C ASN A 547 31.00 23.41 -51.15
N SER A 548 29.79 23.38 -51.70
CA SER A 548 29.05 24.57 -52.17
C SER A 548 28.45 25.44 -51.06
N PHE A 549 28.50 25.00 -49.79
CA PHE A 549 27.82 25.64 -48.65
C PHE A 549 28.81 26.07 -47.56
N PRO A 550 29.66 27.08 -47.79
CA PRO A 550 30.72 27.51 -46.84
C PRO A 550 30.18 28.11 -45.53
N THR A 551 28.86 28.30 -45.43
CA THR A 551 28.09 28.74 -44.27
C THR A 551 27.76 27.60 -43.28
N LEU A 552 28.00 26.33 -43.65
CA LEU A 552 27.75 25.17 -42.80
C LEU A 552 28.59 25.17 -41.52
N LYS A 553 27.93 24.84 -40.41
CA LYS A 553 28.52 24.68 -39.07
C LYS A 553 28.33 23.28 -38.49
N LYS A 554 27.22 22.61 -38.83
CA LYS A 554 26.88 21.27 -38.34
C LYS A 554 26.41 20.37 -39.47
N VAL A 555 27.04 19.20 -39.61
CA VAL A 555 26.73 18.20 -40.64
C VAL A 555 26.58 16.83 -39.99
N SER A 556 25.36 16.28 -40.03
CA SER A 556 25.06 14.93 -39.55
C SER A 556 24.57 14.06 -40.71
N CYS A 557 25.44 13.17 -41.18
CA CYS A 557 25.22 12.28 -42.32
C CYS A 557 25.49 10.80 -42.01
N GLY A 558 25.72 10.46 -40.73
CA GLY A 558 25.95 9.09 -40.29
C GLY A 558 24.79 8.11 -40.54
N THR A 559 25.07 6.81 -40.52
CA THR A 559 24.14 5.72 -40.92
C THR A 559 23.57 5.95 -42.32
N ASN A 560 24.43 5.91 -43.33
CA ASN A 560 24.07 5.99 -44.76
C ASN A 560 24.88 4.95 -45.56
N ASN A 561 24.85 5.03 -46.89
CA ASN A 561 25.69 4.21 -47.78
C ASN A 561 26.87 5.03 -48.36
N LEU A 562 27.34 6.07 -47.66
CA LEU A 562 28.31 7.01 -48.22
C LEU A 562 29.64 6.31 -48.51
N THR A 563 30.00 6.26 -49.79
CA THR A 563 31.32 5.85 -50.28
C THR A 563 32.24 7.07 -50.54
N ALA A 564 31.64 8.25 -50.70
CA ALA A 564 32.31 9.54 -50.80
C ALA A 564 31.52 10.62 -50.03
N LEU A 565 32.24 11.49 -49.33
CA LEU A 565 31.72 12.65 -48.60
C LEU A 565 32.62 13.85 -48.88
N GLU A 566 32.09 14.86 -49.57
CA GLU A 566 32.80 16.10 -49.89
C GLU A 566 32.39 17.18 -48.87
N VAL A 567 33.29 17.41 -47.90
CA VAL A 567 33.18 18.42 -46.82
C VAL A 567 34.43 19.29 -46.70
N ASN A 568 35.40 19.15 -47.60
CA ASN A 568 36.66 19.90 -47.52
C ASN A 568 36.48 21.36 -47.97
N ASN A 569 37.21 22.27 -47.31
CA ASN A 569 37.04 23.73 -47.38
C ASN A 569 35.72 24.25 -46.77
N LEU A 570 35.24 23.64 -45.68
CA LEU A 570 34.16 24.18 -44.84
C LEU A 570 34.73 24.83 -43.56
N PRO A 571 35.24 26.08 -43.60
CA PRO A 571 36.00 26.68 -42.51
C PRO A 571 35.17 27.03 -41.26
N LEU A 572 33.84 27.00 -41.36
CA LEU A 572 32.93 27.26 -40.24
C LEU A 572 32.37 25.97 -39.61
N LEU A 573 32.76 24.79 -40.12
CA LEU A 573 32.29 23.49 -39.65
C LEU A 573 32.85 23.19 -38.24
N THR A 574 31.97 23.14 -37.24
CA THR A 574 32.29 22.83 -35.84
C THR A 574 31.98 21.38 -35.46
N GLU A 575 31.01 20.76 -36.14
CA GLU A 575 30.51 19.41 -35.82
C GLU A 575 30.27 18.59 -37.10
N LEU A 576 30.89 17.41 -37.16
CA LEU A 576 30.73 16.43 -38.23
C LEU A 576 30.46 15.04 -37.66
N SER A 577 29.28 14.47 -37.95
CA SER A 577 28.98 13.05 -37.72
C SER A 577 28.74 12.36 -39.07
N CYS A 578 29.70 11.53 -39.48
CA CYS A 578 29.69 10.72 -40.70
C CYS A 578 29.88 9.22 -40.43
N GLY A 579 29.76 8.80 -39.16
CA GLY A 579 29.91 7.40 -38.77
C GLY A 579 28.85 6.44 -39.35
N GLN A 580 29.11 5.13 -39.35
CA GLN A 580 28.27 4.10 -39.98
C GLN A 580 28.04 4.36 -41.48
N ASN A 581 29.14 4.34 -42.24
CA ASN A 581 29.17 4.54 -43.69
C ASN A 581 30.21 3.60 -44.32
N GLN A 582 30.59 3.84 -45.58
CA GLN A 582 31.55 3.03 -46.34
C GLN A 582 32.76 3.88 -46.79
N LEU A 583 33.12 4.91 -46.00
CA LEU A 583 34.19 5.85 -46.33
C LEU A 583 35.56 5.19 -46.18
N ALA A 584 36.29 5.07 -47.28
CA ALA A 584 37.70 4.63 -47.29
C ALA A 584 38.70 5.80 -47.21
N ASN A 585 38.21 7.05 -47.27
CA ASN A 585 38.96 8.28 -47.07
C ASN A 585 38.03 9.36 -46.48
N LEU A 586 38.59 10.28 -45.69
CA LEU A 586 37.88 11.45 -45.15
C LEU A 586 38.83 12.67 -45.19
N ASP A 587 38.63 13.55 -46.16
CA ASP A 587 39.41 14.79 -46.31
C ASP A 587 38.79 15.91 -45.45
N LEU A 588 39.50 16.27 -44.38
CA LEU A 588 39.13 17.37 -43.47
C LEU A 588 39.93 18.66 -43.74
N SER A 589 40.62 18.76 -44.89
CA SER A 589 41.39 19.96 -45.24
C SER A 589 40.50 21.20 -45.30
N GLY A 590 40.94 22.28 -44.63
CA GLY A 590 40.18 23.53 -44.51
C GLY A 590 39.05 23.50 -43.46
N CYS A 591 38.77 22.39 -42.79
CA CYS A 591 37.81 22.31 -41.67
C CYS A 591 38.48 22.69 -40.35
N THR A 592 38.98 23.93 -40.25
CA THR A 592 39.84 24.40 -39.15
C THR A 592 39.11 24.75 -37.86
N SER A 593 37.78 24.76 -37.86
CA SER A 593 36.96 25.03 -36.65
C SER A 593 36.32 23.78 -36.06
N LEU A 594 36.73 22.59 -36.51
CA LEU A 594 36.11 21.32 -36.14
C LEU A 594 36.49 20.94 -34.69
N GLN A 595 35.46 20.75 -33.85
CA GLN A 595 35.60 20.41 -32.42
C GLN A 595 34.96 19.05 -32.09
N THR A 596 33.93 18.65 -32.84
CA THR A 596 33.23 17.36 -32.67
C THR A 596 33.34 16.53 -33.95
N LEU A 597 33.98 15.36 -33.88
CA LEU A 597 34.10 14.41 -34.99
C LEU A 597 33.64 13.00 -34.60
N ASP A 598 32.63 12.49 -35.29
CA ASP A 598 32.26 11.07 -35.28
C ASP A 598 32.37 10.50 -36.70
N CYS A 599 33.44 9.75 -36.96
CA CYS A 599 33.70 9.02 -38.19
C CYS A 599 33.71 7.50 -37.97
N SER A 600 33.12 7.02 -36.88
CA SER A 600 33.15 5.61 -36.48
C SER A 600 32.47 4.66 -37.47
N SER A 601 32.75 3.35 -37.42
CA SER A 601 32.11 2.35 -38.30
C SER A 601 32.23 2.71 -39.79
N ASN A 602 33.47 2.86 -40.26
CA ASN A 602 33.85 3.17 -41.64
C ASN A 602 35.03 2.27 -42.07
N LEU A 603 35.69 2.59 -43.19
CA LEU A 603 36.80 1.82 -43.77
C LEU A 603 38.11 2.65 -43.78
N LEU A 604 38.28 3.58 -42.85
CA LEU A 604 39.42 4.51 -42.82
C LEU A 604 40.70 3.79 -42.35
N PRO A 605 41.78 3.74 -43.15
CA PRO A 605 43.07 3.18 -42.73
C PRO A 605 43.96 4.20 -42.00
N VAL A 606 43.68 5.50 -42.19
CA VAL A 606 44.38 6.65 -41.61
C VAL A 606 43.35 7.74 -41.34
N LEU A 607 43.56 8.51 -40.26
CA LEU A 607 42.84 9.74 -39.95
C LEU A 607 43.88 10.81 -39.60
N ASN A 608 43.80 11.99 -40.21
CA ASN A 608 44.68 13.12 -39.94
C ASN A 608 43.87 14.23 -39.23
N LEU A 609 44.41 14.75 -38.12
CA LEU A 609 43.82 15.78 -37.27
C LEU A 609 44.81 16.95 -36.97
N GLU A 610 45.89 17.10 -37.76
CA GLU A 610 47.00 18.05 -37.56
C GLU A 610 46.59 19.54 -37.52
N MET A 611 45.33 19.87 -37.83
CA MET A 611 44.81 21.24 -37.97
C MET A 611 43.44 21.43 -37.27
N GLN A 612 43.11 20.58 -36.27
CA GLN A 612 41.79 20.56 -35.63
C GLN A 612 41.87 20.53 -34.09
N GLU A 613 41.12 21.42 -33.45
CA GLU A 613 40.97 21.51 -31.99
C GLU A 613 39.85 20.55 -31.50
N ILE A 614 40.03 19.24 -31.71
CA ILE A 614 39.00 18.23 -31.42
C ILE A 614 38.83 18.05 -29.90
N GLN A 615 37.61 18.30 -29.42
CA GLN A 615 37.17 18.11 -28.04
C GLN A 615 36.44 16.76 -27.84
N TYR A 616 35.77 16.28 -28.88
CA TYR A 616 35.07 14.98 -28.92
C TYR A 616 35.46 14.21 -30.18
N LEU A 617 36.10 13.04 -30.01
CA LEU A 617 36.53 12.16 -31.09
C LEU A 617 35.90 10.77 -30.96
N ASN A 618 35.20 10.32 -32.00
CA ASN A 618 34.81 8.92 -32.17
C ASN A 618 35.26 8.41 -33.55
N CYS A 619 36.37 7.68 -33.58
CA CYS A 619 36.93 7.02 -34.76
C CYS A 619 36.90 5.48 -34.66
N SER A 620 36.14 4.95 -33.71
CA SER A 620 36.01 3.50 -33.46
C SER A 620 35.49 2.70 -34.68
N LYS A 621 35.77 1.40 -34.76
CA LYS A 621 35.34 0.52 -35.87
C LYS A 621 35.82 1.04 -37.24
N ASN A 622 37.13 1.19 -37.38
CA ASN A 622 37.82 1.58 -38.62
C ASN A 622 38.99 0.59 -38.88
N GLN A 623 39.97 1.00 -39.68
CA GLN A 623 41.16 0.20 -40.01
C GLN A 623 42.45 0.91 -39.58
N LEU A 624 42.37 1.77 -38.55
CA LEU A 624 43.50 2.60 -38.09
C LEU A 624 44.57 1.73 -37.44
N ALA A 625 45.79 1.74 -37.99
CA ALA A 625 46.96 1.08 -37.38
C ALA A 625 47.69 1.97 -36.36
N ALA A 626 47.46 3.27 -36.40
CA ALA A 626 47.96 4.28 -35.49
C ALA A 626 46.98 5.46 -35.44
N LEU A 627 47.04 6.24 -34.36
CA LEU A 627 46.27 7.47 -34.18
C LEU A 627 47.15 8.46 -33.40
N ASP A 628 47.35 9.66 -33.95
CA ASP A 628 48.05 10.75 -33.25
C ASP A 628 47.03 11.55 -32.43
N LEU A 629 47.33 11.72 -31.14
CA LEU A 629 46.53 12.48 -30.17
C LEU A 629 47.28 13.70 -29.62
N SER A 630 48.53 13.94 -30.02
CA SER A 630 49.45 14.91 -29.40
C SER A 630 49.04 16.39 -29.54
N HIS A 631 48.02 16.68 -30.34
CA HIS A 631 47.44 18.00 -30.53
C HIS A 631 46.05 18.17 -29.87
N LEU A 632 45.51 17.14 -29.21
CA LEU A 632 44.14 17.10 -28.73
C LEU A 632 44.01 17.36 -27.22
N THR A 633 44.77 18.31 -26.67
CA THR A 633 44.83 18.60 -25.23
C THR A 633 43.49 18.99 -24.61
N ASP A 634 42.57 19.51 -25.43
CA ASP A 634 41.21 19.91 -25.02
C ASP A 634 40.18 18.77 -25.17
N ALA A 635 40.62 17.56 -25.51
CA ALA A 635 39.75 16.40 -25.66
C ALA A 635 39.23 15.89 -24.31
N TYR A 636 37.90 15.90 -24.14
CA TYR A 636 37.24 15.29 -22.98
C TYR A 636 36.69 13.89 -23.30
N PHE A 637 36.54 13.53 -24.58
CA PHE A 637 36.05 12.21 -25.00
C PHE A 637 36.83 11.70 -26.22
N ILE A 638 37.41 10.51 -26.10
CA ILE A 638 38.11 9.80 -27.19
C ILE A 638 37.63 8.34 -27.26
N ASN A 639 37.14 7.93 -28.43
CA ASN A 639 36.84 6.52 -28.72
C ASN A 639 37.49 6.07 -30.04
N CYS A 640 38.54 5.25 -29.92
CA CYS A 640 39.28 4.61 -31.01
C CYS A 640 39.16 3.06 -30.97
N SER A 641 38.19 2.52 -30.22
CA SER A 641 37.92 1.08 -30.09
C SER A 641 37.69 0.36 -31.43
N TYR A 642 37.95 -0.95 -31.52
CA TYR A 642 37.83 -1.76 -32.74
C TYR A 642 38.65 -1.17 -33.91
N ASN A 643 39.97 -1.14 -33.74
CA ASN A 643 40.93 -0.74 -34.77
C ASN A 643 42.12 -1.72 -34.75
N ALA A 644 43.26 -1.34 -35.32
CA ALA A 644 44.50 -2.11 -35.33
C ALA A 644 45.63 -1.37 -34.58
N ILE A 645 45.29 -0.52 -33.60
CA ILE A 645 46.25 0.31 -32.87
C ILE A 645 47.08 -0.55 -31.91
N THR A 646 48.41 -0.50 -32.04
CA THR A 646 49.36 -1.28 -31.23
C THR A 646 49.95 -0.50 -30.05
N SER A 647 49.88 0.83 -30.08
CA SER A 647 50.33 1.72 -29.01
C SER A 647 49.51 3.01 -29.06
N LEU A 648 49.13 3.52 -27.88
CA LEU A 648 48.37 4.75 -27.75
C LEU A 648 49.11 5.68 -26.79
N ASP A 649 49.50 6.86 -27.26
CA ASP A 649 50.04 7.93 -26.41
C ASP A 649 48.89 8.83 -25.95
N VAL A 650 48.82 9.07 -24.64
CA VAL A 650 47.79 9.88 -23.98
C VAL A 650 48.40 10.98 -23.10
N THR A 651 49.72 11.21 -23.23
CA THR A 651 50.46 12.23 -22.49
C THR A 651 49.87 13.62 -22.76
N GLY A 652 49.62 14.39 -21.69
CA GLY A 652 49.06 15.74 -21.76
C GLY A 652 47.55 15.85 -22.02
N LEU A 653 46.80 14.73 -22.05
CA LEU A 653 45.34 14.73 -22.22
C LEU A 653 44.59 14.99 -20.89
N THR A 654 44.99 16.02 -20.15
CA THR A 654 44.58 16.31 -18.76
C THR A 654 43.12 16.78 -18.57
N ASN A 655 42.34 16.83 -19.66
CA ASN A 655 40.90 17.13 -19.65
C ASN A 655 40.03 15.87 -19.92
N LEU A 656 40.65 14.70 -20.15
CA LEU A 656 39.99 13.51 -20.64
C LEU A 656 39.08 12.88 -19.59
N LYS A 657 37.78 12.78 -19.90
CA LYS A 657 36.74 12.14 -19.05
C LYS A 657 36.39 10.74 -19.51
N THR A 658 36.53 10.45 -20.80
CA THR A 658 36.25 9.11 -21.36
C THR A 658 37.31 8.72 -22.36
N LEU A 659 37.95 7.58 -22.10
CA LEU A 659 38.93 6.96 -22.99
C LEU A 659 38.48 5.54 -23.34
N ALA A 660 38.20 5.29 -24.62
CA ALA A 660 37.74 4.01 -25.13
C ALA A 660 38.63 3.50 -26.28
N PHE A 661 39.40 2.46 -26.03
CA PHE A 661 40.30 1.82 -27.00
C PHE A 661 40.16 0.28 -27.01
N ALA A 662 39.03 -0.24 -26.54
CA ALA A 662 38.74 -1.67 -26.52
C ALA A 662 38.85 -2.31 -27.93
N TYR A 663 39.18 -3.61 -28.02
CA TYR A 663 39.44 -4.31 -29.29
C TYR A 663 40.54 -3.63 -30.13
N ASN A 664 41.75 -3.57 -29.56
CA ASN A 664 42.97 -3.12 -30.22
C ASN A 664 44.12 -4.08 -29.84
N GLN A 665 45.38 -3.64 -29.99
CA GLN A 665 46.58 -4.43 -29.71
C GLN A 665 47.52 -3.72 -28.74
N VAL A 666 46.99 -2.85 -27.87
CA VAL A 666 47.76 -2.04 -26.91
C VAL A 666 48.22 -2.92 -25.73
N SER A 667 49.53 -2.92 -25.45
CA SER A 667 50.17 -3.74 -24.41
C SER A 667 50.44 -3.02 -23.09
N SER A 668 50.43 -1.69 -23.09
CA SER A 668 50.58 -0.82 -21.92
C SER A 668 49.91 0.53 -22.17
N LEU A 669 49.35 1.12 -21.12
CA LEU A 669 48.85 2.51 -21.09
C LEU A 669 49.54 3.22 -19.93
N ASP A 670 49.98 4.46 -20.14
CA ASP A 670 50.36 5.36 -19.03
C ASP A 670 49.12 6.15 -18.62
N THR A 671 48.73 6.08 -17.34
CA THR A 671 47.55 6.74 -16.79
C THR A 671 47.90 8.01 -16.01
N SER A 672 49.17 8.42 -15.95
CA SER A 672 49.66 9.49 -15.05
C SER A 672 49.03 10.87 -15.24
N ASP A 673 48.61 11.22 -16.46
CA ASP A 673 47.99 12.52 -16.78
C ASP A 673 46.43 12.48 -16.75
N LEU A 674 45.82 11.35 -16.34
CA LEU A 674 44.39 11.08 -16.52
C LEU A 674 43.51 11.33 -15.28
N ASP A 675 43.92 12.21 -14.35
CA ASP A 675 43.22 12.55 -13.10
C ASP A 675 41.70 12.82 -13.26
N THR A 676 41.29 13.33 -14.42
CA THR A 676 39.88 13.70 -14.72
C THR A 676 39.01 12.56 -15.25
N ILE A 677 39.56 11.35 -15.41
CA ILE A 677 38.87 10.26 -16.11
C ILE A 677 37.71 9.69 -15.30
N GLU A 678 36.54 9.68 -15.91
CA GLU A 678 35.30 9.12 -15.36
C GLU A 678 35.03 7.72 -15.93
N ASN A 679 35.50 7.43 -17.15
CA ASN A 679 35.20 6.18 -17.85
C ASN A 679 36.40 5.66 -18.66
N LEU A 680 36.82 4.43 -18.41
CA LEU A 680 37.95 3.77 -19.08
C LEU A 680 37.54 2.42 -19.68
N TYR A 681 37.54 2.32 -21.00
CA TYR A 681 37.11 1.13 -21.74
C TYR A 681 38.25 0.57 -22.59
N CYS A 682 38.97 -0.40 -22.03
CA CYS A 682 40.20 -1.00 -22.57
C CYS A 682 40.12 -2.52 -22.83
N SER A 683 38.94 -3.14 -22.70
CA SER A 683 38.72 -4.58 -22.94
C SER A 683 39.24 -5.08 -24.30
N ASN A 684 39.60 -6.36 -24.44
CA ASN A 684 40.21 -6.92 -25.66
C ASN A 684 41.48 -6.14 -26.08
N ASN A 685 42.51 -6.18 -25.23
CA ASN A 685 43.84 -5.63 -25.50
C ASN A 685 44.91 -6.59 -24.95
N GLN A 686 46.15 -6.12 -24.79
CA GLN A 686 47.29 -6.91 -24.31
C GLN A 686 47.85 -6.35 -22.99
N LEU A 687 47.02 -5.61 -22.22
CA LEU A 687 47.44 -4.97 -20.97
C LEU A 687 47.76 -6.05 -19.93
N SER A 688 48.99 -6.00 -19.39
CA SER A 688 49.47 -6.90 -18.32
C SER A 688 49.45 -6.25 -16.93
N VAL A 689 49.49 -4.91 -16.91
CA VAL A 689 49.31 -4.04 -15.75
C VAL A 689 48.41 -2.89 -16.19
N LEU A 690 47.56 -2.42 -15.28
CA LEU A 690 46.76 -1.22 -15.44
C LEU A 690 46.74 -0.51 -14.08
N ASP A 691 47.34 0.68 -13.99
CA ASP A 691 47.39 1.46 -12.76
C ASP A 691 46.21 2.44 -12.70
N LEU A 692 45.51 2.41 -11.57
CA LEU A 692 44.22 3.08 -11.33
C LEU A 692 44.19 3.81 -9.98
N ASP A 693 45.25 3.72 -9.15
CA ASP A 693 45.17 4.10 -7.73
C ASP A 693 44.97 5.61 -7.48
N HIS A 694 45.30 6.46 -8.45
CA HIS A 694 45.03 7.90 -8.43
C HIS A 694 43.70 8.31 -9.08
N LEU A 695 43.02 7.41 -9.80
CA LEU A 695 41.85 7.70 -10.63
C LEU A 695 40.54 7.78 -9.80
N THR A 696 40.53 8.68 -8.82
CA THR A 696 39.44 8.89 -7.85
C THR A 696 38.10 9.31 -8.46
N MET A 697 38.10 9.78 -9.72
CA MET A 697 36.91 10.16 -10.48
C MET A 697 36.26 8.99 -11.26
N LEU A 698 36.89 7.80 -11.27
CA LEU A 698 36.49 6.67 -12.10
C LEU A 698 35.10 6.11 -11.68
N ASN A 699 34.19 6.09 -12.66
CA ASN A 699 32.80 5.66 -12.54
C ASN A 699 32.51 4.37 -13.38
N GLY A 700 33.12 4.25 -14.56
CA GLY A 700 32.98 3.06 -15.41
C GLY A 700 34.33 2.47 -15.81
N LEU A 701 34.57 1.19 -15.49
CA LEU A 701 35.75 0.45 -15.93
C LEU A 701 35.34 -0.80 -16.72
N ALA A 702 35.83 -0.91 -17.96
CA ALA A 702 35.76 -2.15 -18.74
C ALA A 702 37.16 -2.56 -19.19
N CYS A 703 37.70 -3.60 -18.57
CA CYS A 703 39.04 -4.15 -18.81
C CYS A 703 39.06 -5.65 -19.15
N SER A 704 37.90 -6.29 -19.33
CA SER A 704 37.73 -7.70 -19.73
C SER A 704 38.62 -8.13 -20.91
N GLU A 705 38.99 -9.41 -21.00
CA GLU A 705 39.84 -9.95 -22.09
C GLU A 705 41.19 -9.20 -22.21
N ASN A 706 41.90 -9.04 -21.08
CA ASN A 706 43.28 -8.58 -21.00
C ASN A 706 44.19 -9.61 -20.28
N GLN A 707 45.46 -9.27 -20.08
CA GLN A 707 46.49 -10.12 -19.47
C GLN A 707 46.80 -9.74 -18.01
N LEU A 708 45.88 -9.03 -17.35
CA LEU A 708 46.00 -8.57 -15.96
C LEU A 708 46.10 -9.76 -14.98
N THR A 709 46.90 -9.62 -13.94
CA THR A 709 47.03 -10.60 -12.85
C THR A 709 46.32 -10.18 -11.55
N THR A 710 46.18 -8.87 -11.36
CA THR A 710 45.52 -8.21 -10.23
C THR A 710 44.74 -7.02 -10.78
N LEU A 711 43.57 -6.75 -10.19
CA LEU A 711 42.85 -5.49 -10.36
C LEU A 711 42.64 -4.84 -8.98
N ASN A 712 42.98 -3.57 -8.87
CA ASN A 712 42.71 -2.74 -7.68
C ASN A 712 41.78 -1.58 -8.08
N VAL A 713 40.65 -1.41 -7.37
CA VAL A 713 39.73 -0.27 -7.55
C VAL A 713 39.24 0.32 -6.21
N ILE A 714 39.91 -0.01 -5.10
CA ILE A 714 39.54 0.50 -3.75
C ILE A 714 39.57 2.03 -3.64
N HIS A 715 40.35 2.69 -4.49
CA HIS A 715 40.48 4.15 -4.56
C HIS A 715 39.51 4.82 -5.55
N SER A 716 38.52 4.09 -6.09
CA SER A 716 37.51 4.57 -7.03
C SER A 716 36.10 4.62 -6.39
N PRO A 717 35.83 5.53 -5.43
CA PRO A 717 34.58 5.58 -4.65
C PRO A 717 33.35 6.09 -5.44
N LEU A 718 33.44 6.12 -6.77
CA LEU A 718 32.37 6.50 -7.70
C LEU A 718 32.06 5.40 -8.74
N LEU A 719 32.75 4.25 -8.69
CA LEU A 719 32.63 3.14 -9.63
C LEU A 719 31.24 2.50 -9.59
N GLN A 720 30.40 2.76 -10.60
CA GLN A 720 29.07 2.15 -10.74
C GLN A 720 29.10 0.86 -11.57
N TYR A 721 30.10 0.71 -12.45
CA TYR A 721 30.16 -0.39 -13.41
C TYR A 721 31.57 -0.97 -13.53
N LEU A 722 31.73 -2.26 -13.24
CA LEU A 722 32.97 -3.00 -13.47
C LEU A 722 32.76 -4.20 -14.38
N TYR A 723 33.44 -4.19 -15.54
CA TYR A 723 33.55 -5.35 -16.42
C TYR A 723 35.00 -5.81 -16.52
N CYS A 724 35.35 -6.90 -15.82
CA CYS A 724 36.69 -7.50 -15.82
C CYS A 724 36.63 -9.03 -16.07
N GLY A 725 35.64 -9.50 -16.82
CA GLY A 725 35.54 -10.91 -17.22
C GLY A 725 36.62 -11.38 -18.20
N ASN A 726 36.63 -12.69 -18.47
CA ASN A 726 37.40 -13.37 -19.53
C ASN A 726 38.91 -13.02 -19.57
N SER A 727 39.51 -12.71 -18.42
CA SER A 727 40.91 -12.35 -18.24
C SER A 727 41.68 -13.53 -17.60
N PRO A 728 42.26 -14.43 -18.40
CA PRO A 728 42.65 -15.78 -17.95
C PRO A 728 43.85 -15.85 -17.00
N LEU A 729 44.47 -14.71 -16.68
CA LEU A 729 45.58 -14.58 -15.72
C LEU A 729 45.16 -13.89 -14.41
N LEU A 730 43.93 -13.37 -14.32
CA LEU A 730 43.44 -12.59 -13.19
C LEU A 730 43.22 -13.49 -11.98
N LYS A 731 43.95 -13.20 -10.89
CA LYS A 731 43.92 -13.96 -9.62
C LYS A 731 43.20 -13.23 -8.49
N THR A 732 43.27 -11.90 -8.49
CA THR A 732 42.93 -11.05 -7.34
C THR A 732 42.18 -9.82 -7.79
N VAL A 733 41.07 -9.53 -7.12
CA VAL A 733 40.26 -8.31 -7.32
C VAL A 733 39.98 -7.67 -5.96
N PHE A 734 40.35 -6.40 -5.82
CA PHE A 734 40.05 -5.57 -4.64
C PHE A 734 39.01 -4.53 -5.03
N LEU A 735 37.74 -4.81 -4.66
CA LEU A 735 36.55 -4.07 -5.10
C LEU A 735 35.94 -3.19 -4.00
N LYS A 736 36.38 -3.33 -2.75
CA LYS A 736 35.83 -2.63 -1.59
C LYS A 736 36.18 -1.14 -1.61
N ASN A 737 35.32 -0.37 -2.23
CA ASN A 737 35.42 1.07 -2.51
C ASN A 737 34.36 1.90 -1.73
N GLY A 738 33.54 1.24 -0.90
CA GLY A 738 32.54 1.86 -0.03
C GLY A 738 31.18 2.09 -0.68
N ILE A 739 30.93 1.51 -1.87
CA ILE A 739 29.67 1.61 -2.60
C ILE A 739 29.19 0.22 -3.07
N ASN A 740 28.01 0.17 -3.69
CA ASN A 740 27.55 -1.02 -4.41
C ASN A 740 27.48 -0.65 -5.90
N GLU A 741 28.35 -1.21 -6.74
CA GLU A 741 28.22 -1.17 -8.20
C GLU A 741 26.83 -1.66 -8.64
N GLU A 742 26.28 -1.03 -9.68
CA GLU A 742 25.04 -1.49 -10.33
C GLU A 742 25.26 -2.76 -11.16
N GLU A 743 26.43 -2.90 -11.81
CA GLU A 743 26.83 -4.11 -12.53
C GLU A 743 28.30 -4.51 -12.28
N ILE A 744 28.52 -5.80 -12.01
CA ILE A 744 29.85 -6.41 -11.82
C ILE A 744 29.94 -7.68 -12.68
N ASP A 745 30.88 -7.71 -13.63
CA ASP A 745 31.26 -8.90 -14.41
C ASP A 745 32.68 -9.35 -14.04
N LEU A 746 32.75 -10.49 -13.35
CA LEU A 746 33.97 -11.26 -13.11
C LEU A 746 33.92 -12.65 -13.78
N THR A 747 33.05 -12.84 -14.78
CA THR A 747 32.84 -14.13 -15.46
C THR A 747 34.05 -14.56 -16.30
N GLY A 748 34.14 -15.82 -16.70
CA GLY A 748 35.24 -16.30 -17.55
C GLY A 748 36.69 -16.15 -17.01
N ASN A 749 36.90 -15.90 -15.71
CA ASN A 749 38.20 -15.76 -15.05
C ASN A 749 38.65 -17.06 -14.32
N PRO A 750 39.16 -18.10 -15.01
CA PRO A 750 39.46 -19.41 -14.41
C PRO A 750 40.65 -19.43 -13.43
N ALA A 751 41.42 -18.34 -13.34
CA ALA A 751 42.56 -18.19 -12.43
C ALA A 751 42.21 -17.43 -11.13
N LEU A 752 40.94 -17.02 -10.96
CA LEU A 752 40.51 -16.19 -9.85
C LEU A 752 40.58 -16.97 -8.53
N GLU A 753 41.39 -16.49 -7.59
CA GLU A 753 41.71 -17.12 -6.30
C GLU A 753 41.10 -16.31 -5.13
N TYR A 754 40.91 -15.00 -5.30
CA TYR A 754 40.39 -14.14 -4.24
C TYR A 754 39.66 -12.90 -4.77
N VAL A 755 38.53 -12.56 -4.14
CA VAL A 755 37.81 -11.29 -4.30
C VAL A 755 37.50 -10.70 -2.93
N CYS A 756 37.87 -9.44 -2.72
CA CYS A 756 37.34 -8.62 -1.63
C CYS A 756 36.31 -7.63 -2.18
N ALA A 757 35.19 -7.48 -1.49
CA ALA A 757 34.10 -6.55 -1.84
C ALA A 757 33.42 -6.01 -0.55
N ASP A 758 32.53 -5.02 -0.68
CA ASP A 758 31.80 -4.47 0.47
C ASP A 758 30.78 -5.46 1.05
N GLU A 759 30.45 -5.31 2.35
CA GLU A 759 29.61 -6.30 3.07
C GLU A 759 28.24 -6.52 2.45
N SER A 760 27.66 -5.47 1.84
CA SER A 760 26.38 -5.52 1.12
C SER A 760 26.45 -6.25 -0.23
N GLN A 761 27.64 -6.51 -0.76
CA GLN A 761 27.84 -7.15 -2.08
C GLN A 761 28.19 -8.63 -1.99
N LEU A 762 28.54 -9.15 -0.80
CA LEU A 762 29.11 -10.49 -0.66
C LEU A 762 28.19 -11.60 -1.21
N GLU A 763 26.87 -11.46 -1.09
CA GLU A 763 25.90 -12.37 -1.69
C GLU A 763 25.92 -12.33 -3.23
N GLN A 764 25.94 -11.13 -3.83
CA GLN A 764 26.03 -10.92 -5.28
C GLN A 764 27.34 -11.49 -5.85
N ILE A 765 28.48 -11.18 -5.23
CA ILE A 765 29.78 -11.72 -5.64
C ILE A 765 29.80 -13.24 -5.47
N GLN A 766 29.33 -13.78 -4.34
CA GLN A 766 29.32 -15.23 -4.12
C GLN A 766 28.47 -15.99 -5.14
N ASN A 767 27.36 -15.41 -5.59
CA ASN A 767 26.54 -15.96 -6.66
C ASN A 767 27.32 -15.98 -7.99
N ILE A 768 28.03 -14.91 -8.36
CA ILE A 768 28.90 -14.88 -9.57
C ILE A 768 29.99 -15.96 -9.48
N ILE A 769 30.65 -16.11 -8.33
CA ILE A 769 31.66 -17.15 -8.08
C ILE A 769 31.07 -18.57 -8.25
N ALA A 770 29.86 -18.81 -7.73
CA ALA A 770 29.18 -20.09 -7.80
C ALA A 770 28.70 -20.44 -9.21
N GLU A 771 28.07 -19.50 -9.93
CA GLU A 771 27.58 -19.69 -11.30
C GLU A 771 28.72 -19.99 -12.28
N ASN A 772 29.89 -19.38 -12.08
CA ASN A 772 31.09 -19.63 -12.89
C ASN A 772 31.90 -20.87 -12.44
N ASN A 773 31.48 -21.57 -11.38
CA ASN A 773 32.15 -22.74 -10.81
C ASN A 773 33.60 -22.49 -10.36
N TYR A 774 33.89 -21.31 -9.79
CA TYR A 774 35.22 -20.99 -9.25
C TYR A 774 35.45 -21.63 -7.87
N VAL A 775 35.66 -22.95 -7.88
CA VAL A 775 35.79 -23.82 -6.68
C VAL A 775 36.91 -23.44 -5.70
N ASN A 776 37.85 -22.56 -6.10
CA ASN A 776 38.98 -22.12 -5.29
C ASN A 776 38.98 -20.60 -5.01
N CYS A 777 37.92 -19.87 -5.38
CA CYS A 777 37.85 -18.42 -5.16
C CYS A 777 37.16 -18.11 -3.83
N HIS A 778 37.87 -17.45 -2.92
CA HIS A 778 37.30 -16.98 -1.65
C HIS A 778 36.74 -15.56 -1.78
N VAL A 779 35.61 -15.30 -1.11
CA VAL A 779 34.90 -14.01 -1.11
C VAL A 779 34.66 -13.56 0.33
N ASN A 780 35.03 -12.33 0.67
CA ASN A 780 34.73 -11.70 1.96
C ASN A 780 35.01 -10.19 1.94
N SER A 781 34.75 -9.50 3.06
CA SER A 781 34.96 -8.06 3.25
C SER A 781 36.33 -7.69 3.86
N TYR A 782 37.33 -8.57 3.80
CA TYR A 782 38.66 -8.35 4.40
C TYR A 782 39.74 -8.14 3.33
N CYS A 783 39.77 -6.97 2.66
CA CYS A 783 40.77 -6.68 1.62
C CYS A 783 42.21 -6.78 2.15
N SER A 784 42.38 -6.63 3.46
CA SER A 784 43.42 -7.35 4.18
C SER A 784 42.93 -7.80 5.57
N PHE A 785 43.69 -8.67 6.23
CA PHE A 785 43.52 -8.93 7.67
C PHE A 785 44.02 -7.77 8.57
N ALA A 786 44.67 -6.75 8.02
CA ALA A 786 44.84 -5.48 8.71
C ALA A 786 43.54 -4.64 8.53
N PRO A 787 43.12 -3.88 9.55
CA PRO A 787 42.01 -2.94 9.40
C PRO A 787 42.33 -1.93 8.28
N GLU A 788 41.33 -1.63 7.46
CA GLU A 788 41.54 -0.87 6.22
C GLU A 788 41.58 0.65 6.45
N GLY A 789 42.25 1.34 5.53
CA GLY A 789 42.85 2.65 5.79
C GLY A 789 44.19 2.52 6.54
N ASP A 790 44.77 3.64 6.97
CA ASP A 790 45.84 3.60 7.96
C ASP A 790 45.26 3.11 9.30
N SER A 791 45.48 1.84 9.64
CA SER A 791 45.10 1.28 10.94
C SER A 791 46.06 1.77 12.03
N TYR A 792 45.62 2.73 12.82
CA TYR A 792 46.32 3.14 14.03
C TYR A 792 45.95 2.18 15.17
N LEU A 793 46.95 1.63 15.87
CA LEU A 793 46.74 0.58 16.84
C LEU A 793 46.98 1.10 18.25
N ILE A 794 45.99 1.04 19.14
CA ILE A 794 46.14 1.40 20.55
C ILE A 794 46.20 0.11 21.37
N GLN A 795 47.35 -0.18 21.97
CA GLN A 795 47.60 -1.45 22.66
C GLN A 795 48.22 -1.27 24.04
N GLY A 796 48.12 -2.28 24.88
CA GLY A 796 48.74 -2.24 26.21
C GLY A 796 48.52 -3.48 27.05
N ASN A 797 49.12 -3.45 28.24
CA ASN A 797 48.95 -4.43 29.29
C ASN A 797 48.29 -3.80 30.53
N ILE A 798 47.51 -4.59 31.26
CA ILE A 798 46.84 -4.19 32.49
C ILE A 798 47.39 -5.00 33.66
N LYS A 799 47.74 -4.31 34.75
CA LYS A 799 48.31 -4.91 35.96
C LYS A 799 47.54 -4.49 37.21
N LEU A 800 47.57 -5.38 38.20
CA LEU A 800 47.10 -5.13 39.55
C LEU A 800 48.31 -4.76 40.42
N ASP A 801 48.40 -3.48 40.79
CA ASP A 801 49.36 -2.90 41.74
C ASP A 801 48.99 -3.36 43.16
N GLY A 802 49.53 -4.51 43.56
CA GLY A 802 49.12 -5.23 44.76
C GLY A 802 49.77 -4.74 46.05
N ASP A 803 50.90 -4.04 45.97
CA ASP A 803 51.66 -3.52 47.11
C ASP A 803 51.68 -1.97 47.20
N ALA A 804 50.98 -1.30 46.27
CA ALA A 804 50.93 0.15 46.10
C ALA A 804 52.28 0.80 45.71
N ASN A 805 53.17 0.07 45.01
CA ASN A 805 54.37 0.63 44.40
C ASN A 805 54.14 1.25 43.01
N GLY A 806 53.10 0.78 42.29
CA GLY A 806 52.69 1.27 40.96
C GLY A 806 53.13 0.41 39.78
N CYS A 807 52.33 -0.60 39.45
CA CYS A 807 52.36 -1.46 38.25
C CYS A 807 53.72 -1.62 37.53
N ASP A 808 54.63 -2.35 38.17
CA ASP A 808 55.94 -2.70 37.62
C ASP A 808 55.92 -4.03 36.83
N ALA A 809 57.09 -4.51 36.39
CA ALA A 809 57.19 -5.76 35.62
C ALA A 809 56.74 -7.02 36.41
N SER A 810 56.85 -7.01 37.73
CA SER A 810 56.54 -8.13 38.63
C SER A 810 55.07 -8.19 39.09
N ASP A 811 54.32 -7.09 39.00
CA ASP A 811 52.90 -7.04 39.39
C ASP A 811 52.00 -8.05 38.65
N ALA A 812 50.93 -8.48 39.31
CA ALA A 812 49.99 -9.45 38.79
C ALA A 812 49.22 -8.92 37.56
N ILE A 813 48.84 -9.81 36.65
CA ILE A 813 48.04 -9.49 35.47
C ILE A 813 46.58 -9.25 35.87
N PHE A 814 45.97 -8.17 35.37
CA PHE A 814 44.52 -7.97 35.49
C PHE A 814 43.83 -8.50 34.21
N SER A 815 43.32 -9.73 34.28
CA SER A 815 42.63 -10.39 33.16
C SER A 815 41.25 -9.80 32.87
N ASN A 816 40.80 -9.91 31.61
CA ASN A 816 39.43 -9.64 31.16
C ASN A 816 38.84 -8.26 31.56
N LEU A 817 39.65 -7.19 31.61
CA LEU A 817 39.14 -5.83 31.85
C LEU A 817 38.40 -5.29 30.62
N LYS A 818 37.27 -4.62 30.84
CA LYS A 818 36.46 -3.98 29.79
C LYS A 818 36.91 -2.53 29.56
N PHE A 819 36.90 -2.09 28.32
CA PHE A 819 37.18 -0.71 27.91
C PHE A 819 36.01 -0.17 27.07
N ASN A 820 35.57 1.04 27.37
CA ASN A 820 34.79 1.84 26.43
C ASN A 820 35.74 2.66 25.55
N ILE A 821 35.43 2.76 24.26
CA ILE A 821 36.17 3.50 23.24
C ILE A 821 35.18 4.44 22.54
N SER A 822 35.54 5.70 22.30
CA SER A 822 34.72 6.63 21.53
C SER A 822 35.55 7.65 20.75
N ASP A 823 35.13 7.95 19.53
CA ASP A 823 35.66 9.02 18.68
C ASP A 823 34.90 10.36 18.84
N GLY A 824 33.91 10.40 19.75
CA GLY A 824 33.00 11.53 19.97
C GLY A 824 31.69 11.45 19.18
N VAL A 825 31.53 10.49 18.26
CA VAL A 825 30.32 10.24 17.46
C VAL A 825 29.82 8.80 17.68
N ALA A 826 30.70 7.82 17.53
CA ALA A 826 30.47 6.41 17.79
C ALA A 826 31.01 5.98 19.17
N THR A 827 30.52 4.85 19.67
CA THR A 827 31.01 4.21 20.89
C THR A 827 31.12 2.70 20.68
N GLY A 828 32.31 2.14 20.91
CA GLY A 828 32.54 0.70 20.96
C GLY A 828 32.99 0.25 22.35
N SER A 829 33.06 -1.06 22.59
CA SER A 829 33.80 -1.59 23.73
C SER A 829 34.58 -2.85 23.40
N LEU A 830 35.70 -3.04 24.09
CA LEU A 830 36.59 -4.19 23.94
C LEU A 830 36.96 -4.73 25.33
N ILE A 831 37.16 -6.05 25.44
CA ILE A 831 37.60 -6.71 26.66
C ILE A 831 38.99 -7.32 26.41
N SER A 832 39.94 -7.08 27.33
CA SER A 832 41.29 -7.64 27.25
C SER A 832 41.26 -9.16 27.29
N ASN A 833 42.31 -9.80 26.79
CA ASN A 833 42.45 -11.26 26.94
C ASN A 833 42.83 -11.67 28.38
N MET A 834 42.93 -12.98 28.61
CA MET A 834 43.30 -13.56 29.90
C MET A 834 44.70 -13.14 30.38
N SER A 835 45.59 -12.73 29.47
CA SER A 835 46.93 -12.22 29.79
C SER A 835 46.95 -10.71 30.09
N GLY A 836 45.78 -10.07 30.25
CA GLY A 836 45.65 -8.63 30.50
C GLY A 836 46.16 -7.76 29.34
N ASN A 837 46.36 -8.35 28.16
CA ASN A 837 46.74 -7.61 26.97
C ASN A 837 45.48 -7.20 26.20
N TYR A 838 45.48 -5.95 25.72
CA TYR A 838 44.48 -5.43 24.82
C TYR A 838 45.15 -4.82 23.59
N SER A 839 44.42 -4.83 22.47
CA SER A 839 44.84 -4.21 21.22
C SER A 839 43.60 -3.74 20.47
N ILE A 840 43.50 -2.44 20.24
CA ILE A 840 42.31 -1.76 19.71
C ILE A 840 42.74 -1.07 18.41
N PRO A 841 42.34 -1.60 17.25
CA PRO A 841 42.51 -0.88 15.99
C PRO A 841 41.52 0.27 15.90
N VAL A 842 41.99 1.43 15.44
CA VAL A 842 41.19 2.63 15.19
C VAL A 842 41.60 3.29 13.87
N ALA A 843 40.65 3.99 13.24
CA ALA A 843 40.92 4.85 12.10
C ALA A 843 41.62 6.16 12.54
N SER A 844 42.00 7.00 11.58
CA SER A 844 42.38 8.39 11.87
C SER A 844 41.24 9.16 12.56
N GLY A 845 41.59 10.14 13.40
CA GLY A 845 40.67 10.86 14.27
C GLY A 845 41.14 10.89 15.73
N THR A 846 40.35 11.55 16.59
CA THR A 846 40.56 11.60 18.05
C THR A 846 39.78 10.49 18.73
N HIS A 847 40.44 9.62 19.50
CA HIS A 847 39.84 8.47 20.18
C HIS A 847 40.07 8.53 21.69
N THR A 848 39.04 8.27 22.50
CA THR A 848 39.11 8.24 23.96
C THR A 848 38.81 6.84 24.49
N ILE A 849 39.72 6.29 25.29
CA ILE A 849 39.63 4.98 25.95
C ILE A 849 39.39 5.18 27.46
N THR A 850 38.41 4.46 28.01
CA THR A 850 38.08 4.48 29.45
C THR A 850 37.93 3.03 29.96
N PRO A 851 38.75 2.55 30.91
CA PRO A 851 38.62 1.21 31.47
C PRO A 851 37.49 1.10 32.49
N LEU A 852 36.90 -0.08 32.63
CA LEU A 852 35.73 -0.38 33.46
C LEU A 852 35.95 -1.68 34.26
N VAL A 853 36.06 -1.54 35.59
CA VAL A 853 36.20 -2.66 36.55
C VAL A 853 34.84 -3.16 37.04
N GLU A 854 34.70 -4.47 37.24
CA GLU A 854 33.47 -5.17 37.69
C GLU A 854 32.96 -4.62 39.03
N ASN A 855 33.84 -4.48 40.02
CA ASN A 855 33.56 -3.90 41.34
C ASN A 855 34.30 -2.56 41.53
N SER A 856 33.74 -1.46 41.01
CA SER A 856 34.35 -0.11 41.07
C SER A 856 34.49 0.51 42.47
N ALA A 857 33.96 -0.13 43.51
CA ALA A 857 34.25 0.21 44.90
C ALA A 857 35.59 -0.38 45.38
N TYR A 858 35.98 -1.56 44.89
CA TYR A 858 37.14 -2.33 45.36
C TYR A 858 38.44 -1.93 44.66
N PHE A 859 38.37 -1.30 43.49
CA PHE A 859 39.52 -1.02 42.64
C PHE A 859 39.50 0.41 42.08
N SER A 860 40.66 1.05 42.04
CA SER A 860 40.89 2.34 41.38
C SER A 860 41.77 2.16 40.13
N VAL A 861 41.65 3.04 39.15
CA VAL A 861 42.29 2.90 37.82
C VAL A 861 43.11 4.14 37.48
N SER A 862 44.35 3.94 37.03
CA SER A 862 45.29 5.01 36.66
C SER A 862 45.98 4.71 35.32
N PRO A 863 45.92 5.60 34.32
CA PRO A 863 45.04 6.77 34.25
C PRO A 863 43.56 6.36 34.14
N ALA A 864 42.62 7.22 34.58
CA ALA A 864 41.19 6.90 34.56
C ALA A 864 40.60 6.85 33.13
N SER A 865 41.17 7.61 32.20
CA SER A 865 40.91 7.54 30.76
C SER A 865 42.08 8.18 29.99
N VAL A 866 42.18 7.92 28.69
CA VAL A 866 43.22 8.46 27.80
C VAL A 866 42.59 8.84 26.46
N THR A 867 42.99 10.00 25.92
CA THR A 867 42.61 10.45 24.58
C THR A 867 43.86 10.53 23.72
N VAL A 868 43.78 10.01 22.49
CA VAL A 868 44.86 9.95 21.49
C VAL A 868 44.32 10.43 20.14
N GLU A 869 45.13 11.08 19.32
CA GLU A 869 44.73 11.57 17.99
C GLU A 869 45.66 11.02 16.91
N PHE A 870 45.09 10.57 15.80
CA PHE A 870 45.81 10.02 14.66
C PHE A 870 45.43 10.78 13.38
N PRO A 871 46.38 11.10 12.47
CA PRO A 871 47.75 10.59 12.36
C PRO A 871 48.81 11.30 13.24
N THR A 872 48.42 12.18 14.15
CA THR A 872 49.35 13.02 14.93
C THR A 872 50.23 12.23 15.91
N GLU A 873 49.72 11.14 16.49
CA GLU A 873 50.47 10.21 17.35
C GLU A 873 50.98 8.96 16.61
N THR A 874 52.02 8.31 17.14
CA THR A 874 52.64 7.15 16.49
C THR A 874 51.85 5.86 16.73
N SER A 875 51.49 5.15 15.65
CA SER A 875 51.01 3.76 15.72
C SER A 875 52.19 2.76 15.78
N PRO A 876 52.16 1.73 16.63
CA PRO A 876 51.16 1.47 17.67
C PRO A 876 51.37 2.38 18.89
N PHE A 877 50.31 3.04 19.35
CA PHE A 877 50.32 3.82 20.58
C PHE A 877 50.19 2.88 21.78
N VAL A 878 51.18 2.89 22.67
CA VAL A 878 51.26 1.97 23.81
C VAL A 878 50.78 2.66 25.08
N GLN A 879 49.66 2.20 25.63
CA GLN A 879 49.08 2.72 26.86
C GLN A 879 48.80 1.57 27.83
N ASN A 880 49.52 1.53 28.95
CA ASN A 880 49.22 0.58 30.02
C ASN A 880 48.21 1.20 31.00
N PHE A 881 47.39 0.36 31.64
CA PHE A 881 46.48 0.79 32.70
C PHE A 881 46.81 0.06 34.00
N CYS A 882 46.94 0.82 35.07
CA CYS A 882 47.25 0.31 36.39
C CYS A 882 46.00 0.27 37.27
N ILE A 883 45.80 -0.85 37.96
CA ILE A 883 44.66 -1.07 38.84
C ILE A 883 45.17 -1.22 40.27
N THR A 884 44.77 -0.33 41.18
CA THR A 884 45.21 -0.35 42.59
C THR A 884 44.02 -0.66 43.51
N PRO A 885 44.09 -1.66 44.39
CA PRO A 885 43.06 -1.97 45.39
C PRO A 885 42.69 -0.79 46.30
N ASN A 886 41.41 -0.65 46.58
CA ASN A 886 40.83 0.38 47.46
C ASN A 886 40.42 -0.22 48.82
N GLY A 887 41.40 -0.71 49.57
CA GLY A 887 41.18 -1.44 50.83
C GLY A 887 41.11 -2.96 50.64
N THR A 888 40.78 -3.67 51.73
CA THR A 888 40.67 -5.14 51.76
C THR A 888 39.21 -5.55 51.77
N HIS A 889 38.80 -6.25 50.72
CA HIS A 889 37.48 -6.82 50.51
C HIS A 889 37.60 -8.32 50.24
N GLU A 890 36.69 -9.13 50.79
CA GLU A 890 36.70 -10.58 50.67
C GLU A 890 35.44 -11.04 49.90
N ASP A 891 35.62 -11.56 48.68
CA ASP A 891 34.55 -11.89 47.73
C ASP A 891 34.99 -13.08 46.84
N LEU A 892 34.27 -14.20 46.89
CA LEU A 892 34.52 -15.43 46.13
C LEU A 892 33.34 -15.81 45.21
N GLU A 893 33.64 -16.15 43.96
CA GLU A 893 32.66 -16.67 42.98
C GLU A 893 33.01 -18.12 42.59
N ILE A 894 31.98 -18.95 42.38
CA ILE A 894 32.12 -20.29 41.79
C ILE A 894 31.20 -20.49 40.57
N THR A 895 31.64 -21.27 39.61
CA THR A 895 30.90 -21.61 38.38
C THR A 895 31.18 -23.05 37.99
N LEU A 896 30.16 -23.79 37.52
CA LEU A 896 30.31 -25.15 37.03
C LEU A 896 30.00 -25.22 35.53
N LEU A 897 31.02 -25.41 34.70
CA LEU A 897 30.91 -25.49 33.25
C LEU A 897 30.75 -26.95 32.80
N PRO A 898 29.65 -27.35 32.13
CA PRO A 898 29.57 -28.61 31.40
C PRO A 898 30.34 -28.48 30.09
N ILE A 899 31.54 -29.08 30.01
CA ILE A 899 32.36 -29.04 28.80
C ILE A 899 31.75 -29.96 27.74
N ALA A 900 31.53 -31.23 28.10
CA ALA A 900 30.85 -32.21 27.25
C ALA A 900 29.31 -32.11 27.34
N GLN A 901 28.61 -32.63 26.32
CA GLN A 901 27.18 -32.89 26.38
C GLN A 901 26.89 -34.14 27.24
N ALA A 902 25.75 -34.16 27.93
CA ALA A 902 25.34 -35.25 28.82
C ALA A 902 24.61 -36.35 28.03
N VAL A 903 25.33 -37.39 27.58
CA VAL A 903 24.80 -38.50 26.78
C VAL A 903 24.74 -39.81 27.60
N PRO A 904 23.61 -40.54 27.65
CA PRO A 904 23.50 -41.79 28.42
C PRO A 904 24.51 -42.86 27.98
N GLY A 905 25.25 -43.43 28.94
CA GLY A 905 26.28 -44.44 28.70
C GLY A 905 27.67 -43.90 28.32
N PHE A 906 27.89 -42.58 28.39
CA PHE A 906 29.15 -41.92 28.05
C PHE A 906 29.70 -41.06 29.20
N ASP A 907 30.98 -40.70 29.10
CA ASP A 907 31.67 -39.82 30.04
C ASP A 907 31.37 -38.35 29.74
N ALA A 908 30.84 -37.62 30.72
CA ALA A 908 30.69 -36.17 30.67
C ALA A 908 31.78 -35.47 31.49
N THR A 909 32.45 -34.49 30.87
CA THR A 909 33.49 -33.67 31.51
C THR A 909 32.94 -32.33 31.98
N TYR A 910 33.24 -31.98 33.23
CA TYR A 910 32.86 -30.75 33.90
C TYR A 910 34.11 -29.98 34.37
N LYS A 911 34.03 -28.64 34.39
CA LYS A 911 35.03 -27.79 35.06
C LYS A 911 34.37 -26.92 36.12
N LEU A 912 34.78 -27.14 37.36
CA LEU A 912 34.46 -26.32 38.51
C LEU A 912 35.51 -25.19 38.58
N ILE A 913 35.13 -23.97 38.21
CA ILE A 913 35.99 -22.79 38.26
C ILE A 913 35.62 -21.98 39.50
N TYR A 914 36.62 -21.56 40.28
CA TYR A 914 36.43 -20.66 41.40
C TYR A 914 37.43 -19.49 41.35
N LYS A 915 36.96 -18.29 41.69
CA LYS A 915 37.69 -17.02 41.55
C LYS A 915 37.60 -16.21 42.83
N ASN A 916 38.70 -15.56 43.20
CA ASN A 916 38.68 -14.47 44.19
C ASN A 916 38.39 -13.14 43.47
N LYS A 917 37.22 -12.55 43.69
CA LYS A 917 36.84 -11.22 43.17
C LYS A 917 37.22 -10.08 44.13
N GLY A 918 37.56 -10.42 45.37
CA GLY A 918 38.03 -9.50 46.39
C GLY A 918 39.46 -9.03 46.19
N THR A 919 39.93 -8.24 47.15
CA THR A 919 41.29 -7.69 47.24
C THR A 919 42.11 -8.30 48.40
N GLY A 920 41.50 -9.12 49.26
CA GLY A 920 42.21 -9.97 50.22
C GLY A 920 42.75 -11.27 49.61
N ILE A 921 43.64 -11.95 50.34
CA ILE A 921 44.15 -13.28 49.97
C ILE A 921 43.32 -14.35 50.70
N GLN A 922 42.58 -15.15 49.96
CA GLN A 922 41.59 -16.07 50.53
C GLN A 922 42.07 -17.53 50.56
N SER A 923 41.39 -18.33 51.37
CA SER A 923 41.62 -19.78 51.55
C SER A 923 40.32 -20.40 52.05
N GLY A 924 40.09 -21.68 51.76
CA GLY A 924 38.79 -22.30 52.02
C GLY A 924 38.66 -23.66 51.34
N SER A 925 37.42 -24.04 50.99
CA SER A 925 37.14 -25.26 50.23
C SER A 925 36.05 -25.05 49.20
N VAL A 926 36.11 -25.85 48.12
CA VAL A 926 35.07 -25.96 47.10
C VAL A 926 34.47 -27.36 47.10
N SER A 927 33.19 -27.47 46.75
CA SER A 927 32.49 -28.74 46.63
C SER A 927 31.58 -28.79 45.41
N MET A 928 31.31 -30.01 44.94
CA MET A 928 30.39 -30.33 43.84
C MET A 928 29.50 -31.49 44.30
N ALA A 929 28.20 -31.24 44.42
CA ALA A 929 27.19 -32.25 44.73
C ALA A 929 26.47 -32.72 43.45
N PHE A 930 26.17 -34.02 43.38
CA PHE A 930 25.47 -34.68 42.27
C PHE A 930 24.73 -35.93 42.76
N ASN A 931 24.03 -36.63 41.85
CA ASN A 931 23.35 -37.90 42.16
C ASN A 931 24.19 -39.11 41.74
N ASP A 932 24.94 -39.66 42.70
CA ASP A 932 25.83 -40.83 42.59
C ASP A 932 25.12 -42.06 41.98
N ALA A 933 23.82 -42.21 42.25
CA ALA A 933 23.01 -43.30 41.69
C ALA A 933 22.83 -43.24 40.16
N THR A 934 23.22 -42.15 39.50
CA THR A 934 23.11 -41.95 38.03
C THR A 934 24.41 -41.47 37.37
N LEU A 935 25.45 -41.21 38.17
CA LEU A 935 26.66 -40.51 37.77
C LEU A 935 27.87 -41.07 38.53
N ASP A 936 28.61 -41.98 37.92
CA ASP A 936 29.80 -42.60 38.52
C ASP A 936 31.06 -41.75 38.29
N LEU A 937 31.90 -41.57 39.31
CA LEU A 937 33.16 -40.82 39.18
C LEU A 937 34.22 -41.60 38.40
N VAL A 938 34.63 -41.08 37.24
CA VAL A 938 35.73 -41.62 36.43
C VAL A 938 37.08 -41.02 36.84
N SER A 939 37.16 -39.69 36.94
CA SER A 939 38.38 -39.00 37.38
C SER A 939 38.14 -37.58 37.88
N ALA A 940 39.09 -37.03 38.64
CA ALA A 940 39.15 -35.62 38.97
C ALA A 940 40.60 -35.13 39.07
N SER A 941 40.84 -33.87 38.70
CA SER A 941 42.14 -33.20 38.82
C SER A 941 41.94 -31.72 39.20
N PRO A 942 42.53 -31.21 40.29
CA PRO A 942 43.41 -31.91 41.24
C PRO A 942 42.71 -33.02 42.04
N LEU A 943 43.51 -33.80 42.79
CA LEU A 943 43.04 -34.88 43.65
C LEU A 943 42.03 -34.39 44.69
N ILE A 944 40.96 -35.17 44.86
CA ILE A 944 39.85 -34.91 45.80
C ILE A 944 40.34 -34.96 47.25
N ALA A 945 39.92 -33.98 48.06
CA ALA A 945 40.23 -33.91 49.49
C ALA A 945 39.27 -34.76 50.33
N ASN A 946 37.96 -34.70 50.04
CA ASN A 946 36.95 -35.62 50.59
C ASN A 946 35.92 -36.03 49.53
N GLN A 947 35.62 -37.33 49.49
CA GLN A 947 34.55 -37.93 48.69
C GLN A 947 33.50 -38.56 49.61
N ASN A 948 32.27 -38.10 49.45
CA ASN A 948 31.03 -38.80 49.82
C ASN A 948 30.34 -39.15 48.50
N GLY A 949 29.47 -40.17 48.43
CA GLY A 949 28.89 -40.61 47.14
C GLY A 949 28.30 -39.45 46.32
N ASN A 950 27.32 -38.75 46.90
CA ASN A 950 26.68 -37.59 46.27
C ASN A 950 27.50 -36.28 46.32
N SER A 951 28.77 -36.26 46.75
CA SER A 951 29.54 -35.00 46.85
C SER A 951 31.06 -35.16 46.91
N LEU A 952 31.74 -34.42 46.03
CA LEU A 952 33.20 -34.26 46.00
C LEU A 952 33.61 -32.89 46.53
N SER A 953 34.79 -32.80 47.14
CA SER A 953 35.32 -31.55 47.69
C SER A 953 36.84 -31.44 47.66
N TRP A 954 37.34 -30.21 47.57
CA TRP A 954 38.75 -29.85 47.44
C TRP A 954 39.07 -28.61 48.29
N ASP A 955 40.12 -28.69 49.08
CA ASP A 955 40.62 -27.53 49.85
C ASP A 955 41.55 -26.66 48.99
N PHE A 956 41.49 -25.34 49.16
CA PHE A 956 42.37 -24.39 48.50
C PHE A 956 42.98 -23.40 49.51
N THR A 957 44.24 -23.01 49.27
CA THR A 957 44.94 -22.03 50.11
C THR A 957 45.62 -20.96 49.26
N ASN A 958 45.82 -19.77 49.85
CA ASN A 958 46.55 -18.66 49.25
C ASN A 958 46.05 -18.30 47.83
N LEU A 959 44.72 -18.16 47.66
CA LEU A 959 44.08 -17.70 46.43
C LEU A 959 44.21 -16.17 46.35
N GLN A 960 45.06 -15.67 45.46
CA GLN A 960 45.36 -14.23 45.35
C GLN A 960 44.14 -13.46 44.84
N PRO A 961 44.05 -12.13 45.04
CA PRO A 961 43.09 -11.27 44.35
C PRO A 961 43.06 -11.54 42.85
N LEU A 962 41.85 -11.66 42.29
CA LEU A 962 41.58 -11.98 40.88
C LEU A 962 42.02 -13.36 40.40
N GLU A 963 42.74 -14.15 41.22
CA GLU A 963 43.17 -15.49 40.86
C GLU A 963 41.95 -16.40 40.67
N SER A 964 41.94 -17.13 39.55
CA SER A 964 40.95 -18.14 39.23
C SER A 964 41.62 -19.50 39.13
N ARG A 965 41.05 -20.52 39.78
CA ARG A 965 41.52 -21.91 39.74
C ARG A 965 40.40 -22.81 39.21
N GLU A 966 40.78 -23.94 38.63
CA GLU A 966 39.84 -24.91 38.05
C GLU A 966 40.09 -26.33 38.59
N VAL A 967 39.00 -27.06 38.80
CA VAL A 967 38.99 -28.52 39.00
C VAL A 967 38.27 -29.12 37.80
N SER A 968 38.91 -30.06 37.11
CA SER A 968 38.27 -30.87 36.07
C SER A 968 37.74 -32.17 36.69
N VAL A 969 36.49 -32.53 36.39
CA VAL A 969 35.82 -33.74 36.90
C VAL A 969 35.18 -34.47 35.72
N VAL A 970 35.36 -35.79 35.64
CA VAL A 970 34.76 -36.65 34.61
C VAL A 970 33.84 -37.65 35.29
N LEU A 971 32.57 -37.66 34.89
CA LEU A 971 31.53 -38.53 35.42
C LEU A 971 30.96 -39.39 34.28
N ASN A 972 30.83 -40.69 34.47
CA ASN A 972 30.11 -41.57 33.55
C ASN A 972 28.61 -41.52 33.83
N LEU A 973 27.79 -41.41 32.78
CA LEU A 973 26.34 -41.36 32.89
C LEU A 973 25.75 -42.75 32.70
N ASN A 974 24.89 -43.20 33.62
CA ASN A 974 24.17 -44.47 33.47
C ASN A 974 23.50 -44.59 32.10
N SER A 975 23.61 -45.77 31.48
CA SER A 975 22.89 -46.09 30.25
C SER A 975 21.37 -46.21 30.49
N PRO A 976 20.54 -46.20 29.42
CA PRO A 976 19.12 -46.49 29.52
C PRO A 976 18.80 -47.93 29.99
N THR A 977 19.82 -48.79 30.15
CA THR A 977 19.71 -50.18 30.60
C THR A 977 20.14 -50.42 32.06
N GLU A 978 20.72 -49.42 32.72
CA GLU A 978 21.10 -49.49 34.14
C GLU A 978 19.94 -49.04 35.06
N THR A 979 20.15 -48.96 36.37
CA THR A 979 19.05 -48.68 37.32
C THR A 979 19.54 -47.89 38.53
N PRO A 980 19.12 -46.62 38.69
CA PRO A 980 18.25 -45.84 37.79
C PRO A 980 18.82 -45.63 36.38
N ALA A 981 17.97 -45.72 35.36
CA ALA A 981 18.32 -45.44 33.96
C ALA A 981 18.23 -43.93 33.69
N LEU A 982 19.17 -43.38 32.91
CA LEU A 982 19.03 -42.04 32.32
C LEU A 982 18.50 -42.11 30.88
N ASN A 983 17.65 -41.15 30.52
CA ASN A 983 16.97 -41.05 29.24
C ASN A 983 17.08 -39.62 28.69
N ASN A 984 16.98 -39.48 27.37
CA ASN A 984 16.94 -38.18 26.71
C ASN A 984 15.76 -37.32 27.22
N GLY A 985 16.08 -36.17 27.81
CA GLY A 985 15.12 -35.25 28.44
C GLY A 985 15.12 -35.29 29.98
N ASP A 986 15.81 -36.24 30.61
CA ASP A 986 16.06 -36.21 32.05
C ASP A 986 16.99 -35.02 32.40
N VAL A 987 16.94 -34.53 33.65
CA VAL A 987 17.74 -33.38 34.10
C VAL A 987 18.70 -33.81 35.21
N LEU A 988 20.00 -33.65 34.94
CA LEU A 988 21.07 -33.78 35.90
C LEU A 988 21.19 -32.46 36.66
N ASN A 989 21.03 -32.51 37.98
CA ASN A 989 21.09 -31.36 38.87
C ASN A 989 22.41 -31.42 39.63
N PHE A 990 23.23 -30.38 39.50
CA PHE A 990 24.48 -30.23 40.24
C PHE A 990 24.44 -28.97 41.10
N THR A 991 24.99 -29.06 42.30
CA THR A 991 25.22 -27.87 43.15
C THR A 991 26.72 -27.75 43.41
N ALA A 992 27.32 -26.74 42.81
CA ALA A 992 28.66 -26.28 43.15
C ALA A 992 28.60 -25.26 44.29
N SER A 993 29.55 -25.32 45.22
CA SER A 993 29.69 -24.32 46.29
C SER A 993 31.14 -24.06 46.64
N ILE A 994 31.41 -22.85 47.12
CA ILE A 994 32.67 -22.43 47.71
C ILE A 994 32.41 -21.88 49.11
N THR A 995 33.37 -22.05 50.02
CA THR A 995 33.32 -21.48 51.36
C THR A 995 34.66 -20.86 51.70
N SER A 996 34.66 -19.56 52.07
CA SER A 996 35.84 -18.87 52.57
C SER A 996 36.12 -19.22 54.04
N ALA A 997 37.39 -19.14 54.45
CA ALA A 997 37.81 -19.16 55.85
C ALA A 997 37.59 -17.81 56.57
N VAL A 998 37.23 -16.76 55.83
CA VAL A 998 36.85 -15.43 56.35
C VAL A 998 35.37 -15.13 56.02
N THR A 999 34.85 -13.97 56.45
CA THR A 999 33.49 -13.55 56.10
C THR A 999 33.49 -12.90 54.71
N ASP A 1000 32.79 -13.52 53.78
CA ASP A 1000 32.58 -13.04 52.41
C ASP A 1000 31.52 -11.90 52.37
N GLU A 1001 31.76 -10.87 51.56
CA GLU A 1001 30.91 -9.69 51.41
C GLU A 1001 29.73 -9.89 50.42
N PHE A 1002 29.80 -10.89 49.53
CA PHE A 1002 28.76 -11.19 48.55
C PHE A 1002 28.43 -12.70 48.46
N PRO A 1003 27.83 -13.31 49.51
CA PRO A 1003 27.63 -14.76 49.59
C PRO A 1003 26.62 -15.40 48.61
N ASN A 1004 26.20 -14.70 47.54
CA ASN A 1004 25.18 -15.15 46.59
C ASN A 1004 25.76 -15.91 45.37
N ASP A 1005 27.00 -15.62 44.95
CA ASP A 1005 27.72 -16.35 43.87
C ASP A 1005 28.76 -17.34 44.43
N ASN A 1006 28.82 -17.48 45.76
CA ASN A 1006 29.46 -18.60 46.45
C ASN A 1006 28.74 -19.97 46.20
N THR A 1007 27.61 -19.99 45.48
CA THR A 1007 26.90 -21.22 45.05
C THR A 1007 26.42 -21.13 43.61
N PHE A 1008 26.56 -22.23 42.87
CA PHE A 1008 26.12 -22.33 41.46
C PHE A 1008 25.31 -23.61 41.23
N GLU A 1009 24.11 -23.48 40.66
CA GLU A 1009 23.23 -24.59 40.29
C GLU A 1009 23.29 -24.82 38.77
N LEU A 1010 23.67 -26.04 38.35
CA LEU A 1010 23.67 -26.45 36.94
C LEU A 1010 22.57 -27.48 36.70
N ASN A 1011 21.66 -27.17 35.77
CA ASN A 1011 20.51 -28.00 35.41
C ASN A 1011 20.70 -28.58 34.00
N GLN A 1012 21.67 -29.49 33.84
CA GLN A 1012 22.01 -30.03 32.52
C GLN A 1012 20.98 -31.06 32.05
N THR A 1013 20.40 -30.84 30.87
CA THR A 1013 19.51 -31.82 30.24
C THR A 1013 20.31 -32.94 29.57
N VAL A 1014 19.89 -34.18 29.78
CA VAL A 1014 20.43 -35.38 29.12
C VAL A 1014 19.95 -35.42 27.67
N VAL A 1015 20.86 -35.61 26.72
CA VAL A 1015 20.61 -35.49 25.28
C VAL A 1015 21.14 -36.69 24.49
N ASN A 1016 20.47 -37.01 23.38
CA ASN A 1016 20.99 -37.88 22.33
C ASN A 1016 21.49 -37.03 21.15
N SER A 1017 22.63 -37.42 20.54
CA SER A 1017 23.06 -37.08 19.17
C SER A 1017 22.48 -35.78 18.59
N LEU A 1018 22.97 -34.63 19.05
CA LEU A 1018 22.61 -33.30 18.57
C LEU A 1018 23.81 -32.65 17.84
N ASP A 1019 23.59 -31.50 17.22
CA ASP A 1019 24.66 -30.69 16.60
C ASP A 1019 25.73 -30.31 17.65
N PRO A 1020 27.04 -30.48 17.35
CA PRO A 1020 28.12 -30.05 18.25
C PRO A 1020 28.25 -28.51 18.34
N ASN A 1021 27.74 -27.75 17.37
CA ASN A 1021 27.78 -26.28 17.35
C ASN A 1021 26.59 -25.69 18.11
N ASP A 1022 26.48 -26.00 19.41
CA ASP A 1022 25.33 -25.61 20.24
C ASP A 1022 25.55 -24.35 21.09
N LYS A 1023 24.42 -23.74 21.46
CA LYS A 1023 24.32 -22.65 22.45
C LYS A 1023 23.37 -23.08 23.56
N THR A 1024 23.81 -22.94 24.80
CA THR A 1024 23.11 -23.44 25.99
C THR A 1024 23.11 -22.40 27.12
N CYS A 1025 21.98 -22.26 27.82
CA CYS A 1025 21.83 -21.48 29.06
C CYS A 1025 21.96 -22.44 30.27
N MET A 1026 22.90 -22.20 31.18
CA MET A 1026 23.33 -23.17 32.20
C MET A 1026 22.31 -23.35 33.34
N GLU A 1027 21.60 -22.28 33.73
CA GLU A 1027 20.52 -22.37 34.71
C GLU A 1027 19.30 -23.20 34.20
N GLY A 1028 19.26 -23.49 32.88
CA GLY A 1028 18.27 -24.37 32.26
C GLY A 1028 17.05 -23.66 31.68
N ARG A 1029 15.99 -24.43 31.42
CA ARG A 1029 14.79 -23.97 30.68
C ARG A 1029 13.84 -23.12 31.51
N THR A 1030 13.90 -23.21 32.83
CA THR A 1030 13.05 -22.45 33.77
C THR A 1030 13.90 -21.99 34.95
N ILE A 1031 13.84 -20.70 35.29
CA ILE A 1031 14.58 -20.11 36.41
C ILE A 1031 13.65 -19.40 37.39
N SER A 1032 14.05 -19.38 38.67
CA SER A 1032 13.34 -18.67 39.74
C SER A 1032 13.23 -17.17 39.45
N THR A 1033 12.17 -16.53 39.95
CA THR A 1033 12.04 -15.06 39.96
C THR A 1033 13.17 -14.36 40.72
N THR A 1034 13.89 -15.08 41.59
CA THR A 1034 15.11 -14.57 42.27
C THR A 1034 16.30 -14.36 41.34
N LYS A 1035 16.21 -14.71 40.05
CA LYS A 1035 17.22 -14.40 39.02
C LYS A 1035 16.92 -13.14 38.20
N ILE A 1036 15.80 -12.43 38.46
CA ILE A 1036 15.48 -11.15 37.81
C ILE A 1036 16.48 -10.07 38.29
N GLY A 1037 17.20 -9.44 37.35
CA GLY A 1037 18.26 -8.47 37.66
C GLY A 1037 19.63 -9.10 37.90
N GLU A 1038 19.71 -10.43 37.98
CA GLU A 1038 20.91 -11.19 38.30
C GLU A 1038 21.55 -11.85 37.06
N TYR A 1039 22.76 -12.37 37.24
CA TYR A 1039 23.51 -13.10 36.21
C TYR A 1039 22.84 -14.42 35.80
N VAL A 1040 22.81 -14.64 34.49
CA VAL A 1040 22.63 -15.95 33.84
C VAL A 1040 23.84 -16.27 32.96
N HIS A 1041 24.09 -17.56 32.74
CA HIS A 1041 25.35 -18.05 32.19
C HIS A 1041 25.12 -18.80 30.87
N TYR A 1042 25.88 -18.42 29.84
CA TYR A 1042 25.81 -19.00 28.50
C TYR A 1042 27.10 -19.74 28.13
N MET A 1043 26.93 -20.87 27.44
CA MET A 1043 27.97 -21.59 26.73
C MET A 1043 27.64 -21.56 25.23
N ILE A 1044 28.65 -21.33 24.39
CA ILE A 1044 28.62 -21.60 22.95
C ILE A 1044 29.76 -22.58 22.66
N ARG A 1045 29.44 -23.71 22.01
CA ARG A 1045 30.42 -24.68 21.49
C ARG A 1045 30.55 -24.55 19.97
N PHE A 1046 31.71 -24.92 19.45
CA PHE A 1046 32.02 -24.93 18.03
C PHE A 1046 32.97 -26.09 17.69
N GLU A 1047 32.80 -26.68 16.51
CA GLU A 1047 33.63 -27.79 16.03
C GLU A 1047 34.07 -27.56 14.58
N ASN A 1048 35.38 -27.65 14.31
CA ASN A 1048 35.90 -27.59 12.95
C ASN A 1048 35.70 -28.95 12.25
N THR A 1049 34.60 -29.05 11.50
CA THR A 1049 34.25 -30.20 10.66
C THR A 1049 34.83 -30.12 9.24
N GLY A 1050 35.82 -29.24 9.02
CA GLY A 1050 36.49 -29.03 7.74
C GLY A 1050 37.56 -30.08 7.40
N THR A 1051 38.43 -29.74 6.45
CA THR A 1051 39.53 -30.61 5.96
C THR A 1051 40.92 -29.99 6.15
N PHE A 1052 41.00 -28.88 6.89
CA PHE A 1052 42.23 -28.15 7.19
C PHE A 1052 42.08 -27.41 8.53
N PRO A 1053 43.16 -27.09 9.27
CA PRO A 1053 43.05 -26.37 10.53
C PRO A 1053 42.61 -24.91 10.31
N ALA A 1054 41.60 -24.46 11.07
CA ALA A 1054 41.10 -23.09 11.00
C ALA A 1054 42.03 -22.14 11.77
N GLN A 1055 42.66 -21.19 11.09
CA GLN A 1055 43.65 -20.30 11.71
C GLN A 1055 42.96 -19.32 12.67
N ASN A 1056 41.81 -18.78 12.27
CA ASN A 1056 41.04 -17.80 13.03
C ASN A 1056 39.57 -18.26 13.17
N ILE A 1057 38.93 -17.93 14.29
CA ILE A 1057 37.51 -18.19 14.52
C ILE A 1057 36.86 -16.94 15.12
N VAL A 1058 35.66 -16.59 14.64
CA VAL A 1058 34.85 -15.51 15.21
C VAL A 1058 33.49 -16.08 15.62
N VAL A 1059 33.17 -16.00 16.91
CA VAL A 1059 31.83 -16.31 17.42
C VAL A 1059 31.07 -15.00 17.59
N LYS A 1060 30.08 -14.77 16.73
CA LYS A 1060 29.21 -13.59 16.72
C LYS A 1060 27.88 -13.90 17.43
N ASP A 1061 27.47 -13.01 18.32
CA ASP A 1061 26.32 -13.15 19.21
C ASP A 1061 25.53 -11.83 19.22
N MET A 1062 24.23 -11.90 18.91
CA MET A 1062 23.35 -10.72 18.84
C MET A 1062 22.48 -10.67 20.09
N ILE A 1063 22.83 -9.81 21.04
CA ILE A 1063 22.23 -9.78 22.37
C ILE A 1063 20.93 -8.97 22.37
N ASP A 1064 19.83 -9.58 22.83
CA ASP A 1064 18.57 -8.87 23.10
C ASP A 1064 18.74 -7.85 24.24
N THR A 1065 19.04 -6.61 23.88
CA THR A 1065 19.23 -5.50 24.82
C THR A 1065 17.92 -5.02 25.47
N ALA A 1066 16.75 -5.56 25.10
CA ALA A 1066 15.50 -5.34 25.85
C ALA A 1066 15.37 -6.31 27.03
N LYS A 1067 15.98 -7.50 26.95
CA LYS A 1067 15.99 -8.53 28.00
C LYS A 1067 17.24 -8.53 28.87
N PHE A 1068 18.40 -8.15 28.31
CA PHE A 1068 19.70 -8.19 28.97
C PHE A 1068 20.34 -6.80 29.11
N ASP A 1069 21.24 -6.66 30.08
CA ASP A 1069 22.14 -5.53 30.18
C ASP A 1069 23.50 -5.86 29.54
N ILE A 1070 23.71 -5.42 28.29
CA ILE A 1070 24.95 -5.59 27.52
C ILE A 1070 26.18 -4.94 28.19
N SER A 1071 25.98 -3.94 29.06
CA SER A 1071 27.10 -3.36 29.81
C SER A 1071 27.70 -4.38 30.79
N SER A 1072 26.88 -5.30 31.32
CA SER A 1072 27.24 -6.33 32.31
C SER A 1072 27.87 -7.61 31.74
N LEU A 1073 27.97 -7.77 30.41
CA LEU A 1073 28.53 -8.97 29.78
C LEU A 1073 30.02 -9.14 30.16
N LEU A 1074 30.36 -10.31 30.70
CA LEU A 1074 31.71 -10.69 31.11
C LEU A 1074 32.06 -12.13 30.63
N PRO A 1075 33.16 -12.31 29.87
CA PRO A 1075 33.65 -13.64 29.51
C PRO A 1075 34.21 -14.40 30.72
N ILE A 1076 33.82 -15.65 30.87
CA ILE A 1076 34.24 -16.56 31.95
C ILE A 1076 35.49 -17.33 31.50
N LYS A 1077 35.40 -18.03 30.36
CA LYS A 1077 36.43 -18.94 29.85
C LYS A 1077 36.20 -19.21 28.36
N GLY A 1078 37.25 -19.51 27.62
CA GLY A 1078 37.16 -20.16 26.30
C GLY A 1078 38.17 -21.31 26.22
N SER A 1079 38.06 -22.14 25.18
CA SER A 1079 39.03 -23.20 24.90
C SER A 1079 40.42 -22.64 24.57
N HIS A 1080 40.46 -21.55 23.81
CA HIS A 1080 41.66 -20.83 23.39
C HIS A 1080 41.65 -19.37 23.87
N SER A 1081 42.72 -18.61 23.57
CA SER A 1081 42.75 -17.17 23.81
C SER A 1081 41.92 -16.41 22.77
N PHE A 1082 41.12 -15.45 23.24
CA PHE A 1082 40.30 -14.56 22.42
C PHE A 1082 40.32 -13.13 22.96
N VAL A 1083 39.81 -12.20 22.17
CA VAL A 1083 39.34 -10.88 22.63
C VAL A 1083 37.83 -10.78 22.41
N THR A 1084 37.11 -10.02 23.24
CA THR A 1084 35.69 -9.71 23.01
C THR A 1084 35.55 -8.29 22.52
N LYS A 1085 34.89 -8.11 21.38
CA LYS A 1085 34.53 -6.82 20.77
C LYS A 1085 33.01 -6.66 20.83
N ILE A 1086 32.53 -5.46 21.15
CA ILE A 1086 31.10 -5.11 21.11
C ILE A 1086 30.93 -3.85 20.26
N THR A 1087 30.08 -3.96 19.23
CA THR A 1087 29.82 -2.94 18.21
C THR A 1087 28.32 -2.82 17.94
N GLU A 1088 27.87 -1.73 17.31
CA GLU A 1088 26.46 -1.34 17.09
C GLU A 1088 25.53 -1.25 18.33
N GLY A 1089 25.96 -1.73 19.49
CA GLY A 1089 25.22 -1.70 20.77
C GLY A 1089 24.69 -3.06 21.22
N ASP A 1090 24.56 -4.02 20.30
CA ASP A 1090 24.01 -5.36 20.52
C ASP A 1090 24.86 -6.51 19.94
N LYS A 1091 25.72 -6.24 18.94
CA LYS A 1091 26.63 -7.20 18.30
C LYS A 1091 27.86 -7.45 19.14
N VAL A 1092 27.99 -8.67 19.67
CA VAL A 1092 29.14 -9.18 20.43
C VAL A 1092 29.94 -10.16 19.57
N GLU A 1093 31.25 -10.04 19.58
CA GLU A 1093 32.16 -10.83 18.76
C GLU A 1093 33.31 -11.37 19.63
N PHE A 1094 33.40 -12.69 19.81
CA PHE A 1094 34.52 -13.37 20.45
C PHE A 1094 35.51 -13.81 19.37
N ILE A 1095 36.65 -13.13 19.27
CA ILE A 1095 37.61 -13.25 18.17
C ILE A 1095 38.82 -14.05 18.65
N PHE A 1096 38.97 -15.25 18.11
CA PHE A 1096 40.09 -16.17 18.33
C PHE A 1096 41.06 -16.06 17.14
N GLN A 1097 42.20 -15.39 17.30
CA GLN A 1097 43.17 -15.19 16.23
C GLN A 1097 44.33 -16.18 16.30
N ASN A 1098 44.75 -16.70 15.14
CA ASN A 1098 45.89 -17.62 14.98
C ASN A 1098 45.89 -18.86 15.90
N ILE A 1099 44.71 -19.36 16.27
CA ILE A 1099 44.57 -20.55 17.14
C ILE A 1099 44.86 -21.86 16.40
N ASN A 1100 44.73 -21.90 15.07
CA ASN A 1100 45.00 -23.08 14.23
C ASN A 1100 44.23 -24.33 14.70
N LEU A 1101 42.92 -24.19 14.93
CA LEU A 1101 42.06 -25.26 15.45
C LEU A 1101 42.09 -26.47 14.50
N PRO A 1102 42.51 -27.67 14.95
CA PRO A 1102 42.56 -28.88 14.13
C PRO A 1102 41.21 -29.29 13.53
N PHE A 1103 41.23 -30.35 12.71
CA PHE A 1103 40.05 -30.92 12.03
C PHE A 1103 39.95 -32.44 12.22
N ASP A 1104 40.68 -33.00 13.18
CA ASP A 1104 40.58 -34.40 13.59
C ASP A 1104 39.59 -34.58 14.75
N ASP A 1105 38.83 -35.68 14.71
CA ASP A 1105 37.73 -36.09 15.62
C ASP A 1105 38.05 -36.10 17.14
N ALA A 1106 39.26 -35.71 17.55
CA ALA A 1106 39.74 -35.74 18.92
C ALA A 1106 40.27 -34.38 19.44
N ASN A 1107 40.45 -33.37 18.58
CA ASN A 1107 41.03 -32.06 18.94
C ASN A 1107 40.43 -30.88 18.14
N ASN A 1108 39.34 -31.10 17.39
CA ASN A 1108 38.71 -30.09 16.53
C ASN A 1108 37.65 -29.22 17.24
N ASP A 1109 37.48 -29.37 18.56
CA ASP A 1109 36.43 -28.73 19.34
C ASP A 1109 36.89 -27.45 20.06
N GLY A 1110 35.92 -26.59 20.35
CA GLY A 1110 36.15 -25.37 21.12
C GLY A 1110 34.88 -24.79 21.73
N PHE A 1111 35.07 -23.81 22.62
CA PHE A 1111 33.96 -23.17 23.31
C PHE A 1111 34.29 -21.74 23.75
N VAL A 1112 33.24 -20.97 24.02
CA VAL A 1112 33.28 -19.73 24.80
C VAL A 1112 32.11 -19.69 25.80
N ALA A 1113 32.40 -19.33 27.04
CA ALA A 1113 31.45 -19.19 28.13
C ALA A 1113 31.45 -17.75 28.66
N PHE A 1114 30.28 -17.17 28.90
CA PHE A 1114 30.12 -15.82 29.43
C PHE A 1114 28.91 -15.67 30.36
N LYS A 1115 28.95 -14.70 31.26
CA LYS A 1115 27.84 -14.30 32.15
C LYS A 1115 27.30 -12.94 31.74
N ILE A 1116 25.98 -12.74 31.83
CA ILE A 1116 25.30 -11.46 31.55
C ILE A 1116 24.09 -11.30 32.49
N LYS A 1117 23.80 -10.08 32.96
CA LYS A 1117 22.64 -9.82 33.81
C LYS A 1117 21.35 -9.70 33.00
N THR A 1118 20.31 -10.35 33.50
CA THR A 1118 18.93 -10.06 33.05
C THR A 1118 18.49 -8.68 33.53
N LYS A 1119 17.58 -8.01 32.81
CA LYS A 1119 17.10 -6.70 33.26
C LYS A 1119 16.12 -6.80 34.45
N PRO A 1120 16.17 -5.88 35.43
CA PRO A 1120 15.19 -5.81 36.53
C PRO A 1120 13.73 -5.57 36.12
N THR A 1121 13.47 -5.34 34.83
CA THR A 1121 12.13 -5.13 34.24
C THR A 1121 11.39 -6.42 33.90
N LEU A 1122 12.03 -7.60 34.01
CA LEU A 1122 11.39 -8.89 33.75
C LEU A 1122 10.46 -9.32 34.89
N VAL A 1123 9.45 -10.14 34.56
CA VAL A 1123 8.45 -10.65 35.51
C VAL A 1123 8.21 -12.15 35.39
N ASN A 1124 7.51 -12.74 36.37
CA ASN A 1124 7.10 -14.15 36.33
C ASN A 1124 6.24 -14.44 35.09
N GLY A 1125 6.73 -15.30 34.20
CA GLY A 1125 6.13 -15.64 32.91
C GLY A 1125 6.89 -15.10 31.70
N ASP A 1126 7.86 -14.19 31.88
CA ASP A 1126 8.74 -13.74 30.80
C ASP A 1126 9.64 -14.86 30.30
N THR A 1127 9.98 -14.80 29.01
CA THR A 1127 11.05 -15.56 28.39
C THR A 1127 12.16 -14.65 27.87
N PHE A 1128 13.34 -15.24 27.64
CA PHE A 1128 14.42 -14.69 26.84
C PHE A 1128 15.06 -15.81 26.00
N SER A 1129 15.58 -15.45 24.82
CA SER A 1129 16.08 -16.38 23.80
C SER A 1129 17.37 -15.83 23.19
N ASN A 1130 18.33 -16.69 22.83
CA ASN A 1130 19.57 -16.27 22.18
C ASN A 1130 20.17 -17.36 21.23
N THR A 1131 20.80 -16.95 20.13
CA THR A 1131 21.47 -17.77 19.07
C THR A 1131 22.84 -17.13 18.73
N ALA A 1132 23.81 -17.89 18.21
CA ALA A 1132 25.10 -17.38 17.74
C ALA A 1132 25.47 -17.87 16.33
N SER A 1133 26.47 -17.23 15.72
CA SER A 1133 27.02 -17.54 14.40
C SER A 1133 28.54 -17.69 14.49
N ILE A 1134 29.09 -18.80 14.03
CA ILE A 1134 30.51 -19.18 14.17
C ILE A 1134 31.18 -19.17 12.80
N TYR A 1135 32.09 -18.24 12.57
CA TYR A 1135 32.88 -18.13 11.34
C TYR A 1135 34.25 -18.80 11.54
N PHE A 1136 34.67 -19.63 10.57
CA PHE A 1136 35.99 -20.27 10.53
C PHE A 1136 36.80 -19.68 9.37
N ASP A 1137 37.89 -18.96 9.68
CA ASP A 1137 38.64 -18.11 8.74
C ASP A 1137 37.74 -17.24 7.84
N TYR A 1138 37.64 -17.60 6.56
CA TYR A 1138 36.88 -16.89 5.53
C TYR A 1138 35.62 -17.65 5.07
N ASN A 1139 35.21 -18.69 5.80
CA ASN A 1139 34.05 -19.52 5.44
C ASN A 1139 32.74 -18.94 5.99
N PHE A 1140 31.61 -19.36 5.37
CA PHE A 1140 30.27 -19.01 5.85
C PHE A 1140 30.02 -19.50 7.29
N PRO A 1141 29.23 -18.76 8.09
CA PRO A 1141 29.05 -19.07 9.50
C PRO A 1141 28.16 -20.29 9.74
N VAL A 1142 28.57 -21.13 10.69
CA VAL A 1142 27.71 -22.15 11.29
C VAL A 1142 26.82 -21.49 12.34
N VAL A 1143 25.49 -21.63 12.23
CA VAL A 1143 24.53 -20.97 13.13
C VAL A 1143 24.03 -21.96 14.18
N THR A 1144 24.12 -21.58 15.46
CA THR A 1144 23.72 -22.45 16.58
C THR A 1144 22.21 -22.60 16.70
N ASN A 1145 21.76 -23.58 17.49
CA ASN A 1145 20.39 -23.58 18.01
C ASN A 1145 20.07 -22.29 18.81
N THR A 1146 18.78 -22.04 19.04
CA THR A 1146 18.33 -21.01 19.99
C THR A 1146 18.20 -21.59 21.40
N ALA A 1147 18.91 -21.00 22.36
CA ALA A 1147 18.73 -21.26 23.78
C ALA A 1147 17.59 -20.38 24.32
N THR A 1148 16.57 -20.97 24.94
CA THR A 1148 15.40 -20.24 25.48
C THR A 1148 15.12 -20.65 26.93
N THR A 1149 14.94 -19.64 27.79
CA THR A 1149 14.68 -19.81 29.24
C THR A 1149 13.46 -18.99 29.66
N THR A 1150 12.69 -19.51 30.62
CA THR A 1150 11.46 -18.90 31.17
C THR A 1150 11.62 -18.56 32.65
N ILE A 1151 11.07 -17.43 33.10
CA ILE A 1151 11.06 -17.06 34.53
C ILE A 1151 9.79 -17.60 35.19
N GLY A 1152 9.93 -18.41 36.24
CA GLY A 1152 8.79 -19.00 36.94
C GLY A 1152 9.15 -19.63 38.29
N ALA A 1153 8.16 -19.76 39.17
CA ALA A 1153 8.34 -20.43 40.46
C ALA A 1153 8.63 -21.93 40.27
N LEU A 1154 9.71 -22.42 40.90
CA LEU A 1154 10.08 -23.84 40.95
C LEU A 1154 9.08 -24.63 41.80
N ASN A 1155 8.04 -25.16 41.15
CA ASN A 1155 6.95 -25.89 41.80
C ASN A 1155 7.42 -27.22 42.41
N ARG A 1156 7.47 -27.30 43.75
CA ARG A 1156 7.27 -28.58 44.44
C ARG A 1156 5.84 -29.06 44.24
N GLN A 1157 5.61 -29.98 43.30
CA GLN A 1157 4.34 -30.68 43.18
C GLN A 1157 4.26 -31.90 44.10
N ASP A 1158 4.12 -31.65 45.40
CA ASP A 1158 3.49 -32.62 46.32
C ASP A 1158 1.99 -32.28 46.42
N PHE A 1159 1.18 -32.86 45.53
CA PHE A 1159 -0.28 -32.76 45.64
C PHE A 1159 -0.77 -33.63 46.79
N GLU A 1160 -1.35 -32.98 47.82
CA GLU A 1160 -2.09 -33.62 48.91
C GLU A 1160 -3.19 -34.55 48.37
N PHE A 1161 -2.89 -35.86 48.30
CA PHE A 1161 -3.78 -36.94 47.85
C PHE A 1161 -5.14 -36.90 48.55
N SER A 1162 -5.15 -36.42 49.80
CA SER A 1162 -6.34 -36.22 50.63
C SER A 1162 -7.44 -35.39 49.96
N ASN A 1163 -7.11 -34.51 49.01
CA ASN A 1163 -8.10 -33.69 48.30
C ASN A 1163 -8.87 -34.45 47.21
N TYR A 1164 -8.26 -35.46 46.58
CA TYR A 1164 -8.82 -36.14 45.41
C TYR A 1164 -9.32 -37.56 45.68
N PHE A 1165 -8.72 -38.28 46.64
CA PHE A 1165 -9.05 -39.68 46.90
C PHE A 1165 -9.19 -39.98 48.41
N ASN A 1166 -10.12 -40.87 48.75
CA ASN A 1166 -10.22 -41.51 50.06
C ASN A 1166 -9.75 -42.98 49.94
N VAL A 1167 -9.01 -43.45 50.95
CA VAL A 1167 -8.50 -44.84 51.04
C VAL A 1167 -8.89 -45.41 52.41
N TYR A 1168 -9.67 -46.49 52.44
CA TYR A 1168 -10.23 -47.07 53.67
C TYR A 1168 -10.62 -48.57 53.53
N PRO A 1169 -10.73 -49.34 54.63
CA PRO A 1169 -10.31 -48.98 55.99
C PRO A 1169 -8.80 -48.82 56.08
N ASN A 1170 -8.34 -47.99 57.01
CA ASN A 1170 -6.92 -47.75 57.28
C ASN A 1170 -6.76 -47.61 58.81
N PRO A 1171 -6.22 -48.60 59.53
CA PRO A 1171 -5.61 -49.84 59.02
C PRO A 1171 -6.55 -50.79 58.26
N VAL A 1172 -5.98 -51.61 57.39
CA VAL A 1172 -6.66 -52.63 56.56
C VAL A 1172 -6.22 -54.02 56.97
N HIS A 1173 -7.12 -55.00 56.87
CA HIS A 1173 -6.74 -56.41 56.80
C HIS A 1173 -6.60 -56.84 55.34
N ASP A 1174 -7.67 -57.30 54.67
CA ASP A 1174 -7.49 -58.02 53.40
C ASP A 1174 -7.79 -57.20 52.14
N VAL A 1175 -8.71 -56.23 52.20
CA VAL A 1175 -9.15 -55.44 51.03
C VAL A 1175 -9.18 -53.95 51.35
N LEU A 1176 -8.46 -53.17 50.54
CA LEU A 1176 -8.34 -51.72 50.63
C LEU A 1176 -9.25 -51.06 49.58
N THR A 1177 -10.22 -50.25 50.02
CA THR A 1177 -11.12 -49.50 49.13
C THR A 1177 -10.48 -48.17 48.74
N ILE A 1178 -10.59 -47.78 47.48
CA ILE A 1178 -10.21 -46.45 46.98
C ILE A 1178 -11.43 -45.79 46.32
N SER A 1179 -11.70 -44.53 46.66
CA SER A 1179 -12.78 -43.75 46.04
C SER A 1179 -12.35 -42.33 45.72
N ALA A 1180 -12.65 -41.89 44.49
CA ALA A 1180 -12.43 -40.53 44.05
C ALA A 1180 -13.49 -39.57 44.61
N LYS A 1181 -13.09 -38.32 44.86
CA LYS A 1181 -13.98 -37.22 45.31
C LYS A 1181 -14.57 -36.42 44.14
N GLU A 1182 -13.97 -36.52 42.97
CA GLU A 1182 -14.36 -35.86 41.72
C GLU A 1182 -14.27 -36.84 40.54
N THR A 1183 -14.74 -36.43 39.36
CA THR A 1183 -14.48 -37.14 38.09
C THR A 1183 -13.02 -36.97 37.67
N ILE A 1184 -12.21 -37.99 37.98
CA ILE A 1184 -10.79 -38.16 37.66
C ILE A 1184 -10.60 -39.64 37.30
N GLU A 1185 -9.86 -39.95 36.22
CA GLU A 1185 -9.59 -41.34 35.82
C GLU A 1185 -8.27 -41.83 36.43
N ILE A 1186 -8.31 -42.98 37.12
CA ILE A 1186 -7.11 -43.63 37.63
C ILE A 1186 -6.54 -44.54 36.54
N ASN A 1187 -5.42 -44.15 35.94
CA ASN A 1187 -4.76 -44.93 34.91
C ASN A 1187 -4.06 -46.16 35.53
N SER A 1188 -3.26 -45.97 36.59
CA SER A 1188 -2.58 -47.07 37.28
C SER A 1188 -2.41 -46.82 38.79
N ILE A 1189 -2.22 -47.91 39.54
CA ILE A 1189 -1.97 -47.91 40.99
C ILE A 1189 -0.74 -48.77 41.27
N SER A 1190 0.17 -48.28 42.11
CA SER A 1190 1.35 -48.98 42.59
C SER A 1190 1.42 -48.92 44.12
N ILE A 1191 1.74 -50.04 44.77
CA ILE A 1191 1.96 -50.08 46.22
C ILE A 1191 3.43 -50.40 46.50
N TYR A 1192 4.03 -49.61 47.38
CA TYR A 1192 5.42 -49.72 47.81
C TYR A 1192 5.49 -50.00 49.32
N ASN A 1193 6.52 -50.73 49.76
CA ASN A 1193 6.83 -50.87 51.19
C ASN A 1193 7.62 -49.65 51.72
N THR A 1194 7.96 -49.63 53.02
CA THR A 1194 8.71 -48.51 53.64
C THR A 1194 10.15 -48.34 53.16
N VAL A 1195 10.69 -49.24 52.35
CA VAL A 1195 12.03 -49.11 51.74
C VAL A 1195 11.96 -48.83 50.23
N GLY A 1196 10.79 -48.40 49.73
CA GLY A 1196 10.61 -47.99 48.34
C GLY A 1196 10.53 -49.12 47.32
N GLN A 1197 10.53 -50.39 47.74
CA GLN A 1197 10.31 -51.52 46.83
C GLN A 1197 8.82 -51.61 46.45
N LEU A 1198 8.57 -51.76 45.14
CA LEU A 1198 7.24 -52.04 44.58
C LEU A 1198 6.80 -53.45 44.97
N VAL A 1199 5.65 -53.57 45.64
CA VAL A 1199 5.09 -54.85 46.13
C VAL A 1199 3.75 -55.22 45.47
N LEU A 1200 3.05 -54.27 44.84
CA LEU A 1200 1.84 -54.52 44.05
C LEU A 1200 1.76 -53.48 42.92
N VAL A 1201 1.26 -53.86 41.74
CA VAL A 1201 0.96 -52.92 40.65
C VAL A 1201 -0.31 -53.33 39.90
N ILE A 1202 -1.12 -52.34 39.54
CA ILE A 1202 -2.37 -52.45 38.78
C ILE A 1202 -2.26 -51.46 37.61
N PRO A 1203 -1.86 -51.90 36.40
CA PRO A 1203 -1.51 -50.99 35.30
C PRO A 1203 -2.72 -50.41 34.54
N ASN A 1204 -3.93 -50.94 34.75
CA ASN A 1204 -5.18 -50.46 34.15
C ASN A 1204 -6.25 -50.34 35.24
N ALA A 1205 -6.28 -49.21 35.94
CA ALA A 1205 -7.05 -49.04 37.18
C ALA A 1205 -8.41 -48.33 37.03
N LYS A 1206 -8.85 -48.03 35.80
CA LYS A 1206 -9.95 -47.08 35.52
C LYS A 1206 -11.30 -47.42 36.19
N GLU A 1207 -11.59 -48.70 36.41
CA GLU A 1207 -12.82 -49.15 37.10
C GLU A 1207 -12.57 -49.72 38.52
N ILE A 1208 -11.32 -49.72 38.99
CA ILE A 1208 -10.91 -50.33 40.27
C ILE A 1208 -11.40 -49.48 41.45
N LYS A 1209 -12.24 -50.09 42.30
CA LYS A 1209 -12.73 -49.49 43.56
C LYS A 1209 -12.17 -50.16 44.81
N THR A 1210 -11.59 -51.36 44.66
CA THR A 1210 -11.08 -52.20 45.74
C THR A 1210 -9.81 -52.92 45.30
N ILE A 1211 -8.82 -52.95 46.18
CA ILE A 1211 -7.50 -53.55 45.96
C ILE A 1211 -7.32 -54.66 47.00
N ASP A 1212 -7.02 -55.88 46.55
CA ASP A 1212 -6.63 -56.97 47.44
C ASP A 1212 -5.20 -56.71 47.95
N VAL A 1213 -5.03 -56.74 49.27
CA VAL A 1213 -3.76 -56.54 49.98
C VAL A 1213 -3.50 -57.68 50.98
N SER A 1214 -4.27 -58.76 50.93
CA SER A 1214 -4.14 -59.93 51.82
C SER A 1214 -2.77 -60.60 51.75
N GLY A 1215 -2.12 -60.57 50.58
CA GLY A 1215 -0.76 -61.06 50.35
C GLY A 1215 0.38 -60.18 50.89
N LEU A 1216 0.07 -59.00 51.46
CA LEU A 1216 1.07 -58.13 52.09
C LEU A 1216 1.23 -58.50 53.58
N ALA A 1217 2.47 -58.44 54.08
CA ALA A 1217 2.76 -58.64 55.50
C ALA A 1217 2.23 -57.47 56.35
N ALA A 1218 2.02 -57.69 57.66
CA ALA A 1218 1.65 -56.61 58.56
C ALA A 1218 2.73 -55.52 58.60
N GLY A 1219 2.37 -54.26 58.35
CA GLY A 1219 3.34 -53.19 58.13
C GLY A 1219 2.75 -51.90 57.55
N ASN A 1220 3.64 -50.96 57.23
CA ASN A 1220 3.29 -49.68 56.61
C ASN A 1220 3.56 -49.76 55.10
N TYR A 1221 2.64 -49.23 54.29
CA TYR A 1221 2.74 -49.22 52.83
C TYR A 1221 2.34 -47.87 52.25
N PHE A 1222 2.93 -47.52 51.11
CA PHE A 1222 2.62 -46.32 50.35
C PHE A 1222 1.91 -46.69 49.05
N ILE A 1223 0.75 -46.11 48.78
CA ILE A 1223 0.00 -46.28 47.54
C ILE A 1223 0.18 -45.01 46.68
N LYS A 1224 0.67 -45.22 45.46
CA LYS A 1224 0.91 -44.22 44.42
C LYS A 1224 -0.11 -44.42 43.30
N THR A 1225 -0.82 -43.38 42.92
CA THR A 1225 -1.80 -43.41 41.83
C THR A 1225 -1.37 -42.49 40.70
N HIS A 1226 -1.43 -42.97 39.47
CA HIS A 1226 -1.24 -42.18 38.25
C HIS A 1226 -2.62 -41.95 37.63
N THR A 1227 -2.94 -40.70 37.31
CA THR A 1227 -4.26 -40.26 36.83
C THR A 1227 -4.14 -39.55 35.49
N ASP A 1228 -5.27 -39.12 34.91
CA ASP A 1228 -5.31 -38.19 33.78
C ASP A 1228 -4.76 -36.79 34.11
N LYS A 1229 -4.59 -36.45 35.41
CA LYS A 1229 -4.19 -35.12 35.91
C LYS A 1229 -2.86 -35.10 36.67
N GLY A 1230 -2.12 -36.21 36.68
CA GLY A 1230 -0.83 -36.33 37.36
C GLY A 1230 -0.75 -37.46 38.38
N ILE A 1231 0.16 -37.32 39.35
CA ILE A 1231 0.55 -38.36 40.31
C ILE A 1231 0.17 -37.94 41.72
N ALA A 1232 -0.36 -38.86 42.53
CA ALA A 1232 -0.63 -38.64 43.95
C ALA A 1232 -0.19 -39.84 44.80
N ASN A 1233 0.22 -39.58 46.05
CA ASN A 1233 0.72 -40.61 46.98
C ASN A 1233 0.00 -40.53 48.34
N THR A 1234 -0.30 -41.68 48.97
CA THR A 1234 -0.69 -41.72 50.39
C THR A 1234 -0.20 -42.98 51.09
N LYS A 1235 -0.39 -43.06 52.42
CA LYS A 1235 0.09 -44.13 53.29
C LYS A 1235 -1.08 -44.92 53.89
N PHE A 1236 -0.99 -46.25 53.87
CA PHE A 1236 -1.88 -47.12 54.63
C PHE A 1236 -1.12 -48.12 55.51
N VAL A 1237 -1.81 -48.69 56.50
CA VAL A 1237 -1.28 -49.68 57.43
C VAL A 1237 -1.99 -51.01 57.19
N LYS A 1238 -1.22 -52.06 56.92
CA LYS A 1238 -1.69 -53.45 56.85
C LYS A 1238 -1.56 -54.08 58.25
N ASN A 1239 -2.65 -54.64 58.76
CA ASN A 1239 -2.71 -55.46 59.97
C ASN A 1239 -2.77 -56.95 59.65
#